data_AF-A0AAD2FNI7-F1
#
_entry.id   AF-A0AAD2FNI7-F1
#
_cell.length_a   1.000
_cell.length_b   1.000
_cell.length_c   1.000
_cell.angle_alpha   90.00
_cell.angle_beta   90.00
_cell.angle_gamma   90.00
#
_symmetry.space_group_name_H-M   'P 1'
#
loop_
_entity.id
_entity.type
_entity.pdbx_description
1 polymer ?
#
loop_
_entity_poly.entity_id
_entity_poly.type
_entity_poly.pdbx_seq_one_letter_code
_entity_poly.pdbx_strand_id
1 'polypeptide(L)'
;MKVRLRLRPARKKKSNNAFKKTLFAVSLLVLSLLNVFTFSRFSSGWSKALVSFFTESSVIACPHNMTVDILSIGSVHRLNYLSAQQNTFASHCTVRNFFTATEKEDADPHCESKLSNQTVVAISNFCRRGHRWGRHGKRFMEYMSGSYAFHKWLFKKKNPQGWVCAQTRPAQALFNVLEKYRKQNESFPDYLMILDDDTYYNMKLFSDYFGPMDSSEPMVVAGCRVRSPVRHLNFTIPFGGYGTTVSKGWLEKMVTPISCPGDTDYCNTIQVASEIGEHAVFKNGMTVAELMYAYSTYEPFDQRENWTIGFCLHSDWFIAYFTNFYNLSNQVTDPDFANEPRARLGSIMESEINGGDAPHRRKICDMHSGNCHSDSVACHYSNPTEMKAITDIVRRENPQEFTLPEIDCIDCDEDDEPYYQEKAPILDIISLVRNGGDDDTANIDAQKKVIGSDEFVRSFFNISQSNTDDSSCSNTNMIDLSHANSIVLTCKSDKLLSPGTWLMNQLRNRYAQYAGDDLPRWICEQRRLIKGVSRFLLQYKQHIRTKKLPDYLLLLTDTTYFNVKVFREMLRNIANGVKSSTGKHYHPLDPLAVGGCMREYGISEEVSFRVPNLDFGILLNRATLEDLLTRIHCNKIETRKNPLCSIISESQIGERDVFKDGMTPVDLMNSFATADAHQDFKNWTVGMCFEAGWLLAYFIQFYTGTRATTTIPPESSLARVNSSLHAYLEPIQNVLCQYSGRDCNIDAPYCSGISADQMSAYRRN
;
A
#
# COMPACT_ATOMS: atom_id res chain seq x y z
N MET A 1 -13.06 35.27 -48.70
CA MET A 1 -12.42 36.59 -48.88
C MET A 1 -11.28 36.73 -47.86
N LYS A 2 -10.02 36.75 -48.32
CA LYS A 2 -8.82 36.93 -47.48
C LYS A 2 -8.38 38.40 -47.56
N VAL A 3 -8.36 39.10 -46.43
CA VAL A 3 -7.77 40.44 -46.32
C VAL A 3 -6.60 40.37 -45.34
N ARG A 4 -5.39 40.55 -45.88
CA ARG A 4 -4.13 40.78 -45.17
C ARG A 4 -4.09 42.25 -44.74
N LEU A 5 -3.97 42.52 -43.45
CA LEU A 5 -3.65 43.86 -42.93
C LEU A 5 -2.18 43.91 -42.49
N ARG A 6 -1.46 44.88 -43.08
CA ARG A 6 -0.06 45.23 -42.80
C ARG A 6 0.03 45.99 -41.48
N LEU A 7 0.94 45.54 -40.62
CA LEU A 7 1.42 46.26 -39.44
C LEU A 7 2.41 47.36 -39.86
N ARG A 8 2.29 48.55 -39.25
CA ARG A 8 3.37 49.55 -39.11
C ARG A 8 3.65 49.75 -37.62
N PRO A 9 4.92 50.00 -37.22
CA PRO A 9 5.30 49.99 -35.81
C PRO A 9 5.11 51.36 -35.14
N ALA A 10 4.66 51.31 -33.88
CA ALA A 10 4.48 52.48 -33.01
C ALA A 10 5.78 52.88 -32.30
N ARG A 11 5.87 54.19 -32.06
CA ARG A 11 6.98 54.96 -31.50
C ARG A 11 7.28 54.62 -30.04
N LYS A 12 8.57 54.66 -29.71
CA LYS A 12 9.13 54.82 -28.35
C LYS A 12 8.63 56.12 -27.71
N LYS A 13 8.17 56.06 -26.46
CA LYS A 13 8.18 57.18 -25.51
C LYS A 13 8.53 56.68 -24.10
N LYS A 14 9.59 57.26 -23.55
CA LYS A 14 10.03 57.19 -22.15
C LYS A 14 9.07 57.98 -21.26
N SER A 15 8.82 57.48 -20.05
CA SER A 15 8.35 58.23 -18.86
C SER A 15 8.61 57.35 -17.63
N ASN A 16 9.74 57.57 -16.93
CA ASN A 16 9.89 58.36 -15.71
C ASN A 16 9.40 57.66 -14.43
N ASN A 17 10.37 57.00 -13.80
CA ASN A 17 10.42 56.67 -12.38
C ASN A 17 10.45 57.95 -11.54
N ALA A 18 9.33 58.28 -10.89
CA ALA A 18 9.27 59.28 -9.83
C ALA A 18 8.09 58.99 -8.89
N PHE A 19 8.07 57.82 -8.23
CA PHE A 19 7.10 57.56 -7.15
C PHE A 19 7.61 56.66 -6.02
N LYS A 20 8.90 56.29 -5.99
CA LYS A 20 9.45 55.37 -4.97
C LYS A 20 10.43 56.00 -3.97
N LYS A 21 10.55 57.33 -3.90
CA LYS A 21 11.47 58.00 -2.96
C LYS A 21 10.79 58.82 -1.85
N THR A 22 9.46 58.90 -1.82
CA THR A 22 8.75 59.68 -0.79
C THR A 22 8.21 58.81 0.37
N LEU A 23 8.16 57.48 0.23
CA LEU A 23 7.64 56.60 1.28
C LEU A 23 8.71 56.15 2.30
N PHE A 24 10.00 56.28 1.99
CA PHE A 24 11.08 55.85 2.89
C PHE A 24 11.58 56.94 3.85
N ALA A 25 11.22 58.21 3.62
CA ALA A 25 11.62 59.33 4.47
C ALA A 25 10.65 59.61 5.63
N VAL A 26 9.41 59.11 5.56
CA VAL A 26 8.40 59.30 6.62
C VAL A 26 8.57 58.29 7.76
N SER A 27 9.03 57.07 7.48
CA SER A 27 9.22 56.04 8.52
C SER A 27 10.45 56.28 9.42
N LEU A 28 11.47 56.99 8.93
CA LEU A 28 12.67 57.30 9.73
C LEU A 28 12.52 58.54 10.62
N LEU A 29 11.56 59.43 10.33
CA LEU A 29 11.29 60.61 11.17
C LEU A 29 10.41 60.28 12.38
N VAL A 30 9.51 59.30 12.26
CA VAL A 30 8.65 58.84 13.37
C VAL A 30 9.44 58.07 14.44
N LEU A 31 10.50 57.36 14.05
CA LEU A 31 11.37 56.62 14.98
C LEU A 31 12.36 57.51 15.76
N SER A 32 12.58 58.76 15.32
CA SER A 32 13.46 59.71 16.02
C SER A 32 12.75 60.60 17.05
N LEU A 33 11.42 60.66 17.03
CA LEU A 33 10.62 61.47 17.97
C LEU A 33 10.10 60.71 19.20
N LEU A 34 10.33 59.40 19.30
CA LEU A 34 9.85 58.57 20.42
C LEU A 34 10.93 58.26 21.48
N ASN A 35 12.14 58.81 21.38
CA ASN A 35 13.26 58.52 22.29
C ASN A 35 13.56 59.63 23.32
N VAL A 36 12.56 60.40 23.73
CA VAL A 36 12.66 61.29 24.88
C VAL A 36 11.35 61.29 25.65
N PHE A 37 11.05 60.23 26.40
CA PHE A 37 10.29 60.36 27.66
C PHE A 37 10.58 59.15 28.55
N THR A 38 10.98 59.47 29.77
CA THR A 38 11.49 58.59 30.82
C THR A 38 10.46 57.57 31.32
N PHE A 39 10.97 56.35 31.50
CA PHE A 39 10.43 55.24 32.30
C PHE A 39 9.72 55.69 33.59
N SER A 40 8.42 55.39 33.73
CA SER A 40 7.90 54.62 34.87
C SER A 40 6.43 54.24 34.66
N ARG A 41 6.10 52.98 34.96
CA ARG A 41 4.75 52.38 35.09
C ARG A 41 3.84 52.41 33.86
N PHE A 42 3.86 51.35 33.05
CA PHE A 42 2.65 50.75 32.43
C PHE A 42 3.04 49.41 31.76
N SER A 43 3.01 48.30 32.50
CA SER A 43 3.21 46.95 31.96
C SER A 43 1.97 46.10 32.22
N SER A 44 1.04 46.07 31.24
CA SER A 44 0.02 45.01 31.12
C SER A 44 -0.79 45.04 29.82
N GLY A 45 -0.70 46.10 29.00
CA GLY A 45 -1.56 46.25 27.81
C GLY A 45 -0.94 45.87 26.45
N TRP A 46 0.39 45.90 26.31
CA TRP A 46 1.03 45.85 24.99
C TRP A 46 1.40 44.46 24.49
N SER A 47 1.51 43.47 25.38
CA SER A 47 1.80 42.08 25.00
C SER A 47 0.64 41.42 24.25
N LYS A 48 -0.62 41.82 24.48
CA LYS A 48 -1.77 41.27 23.72
C LYS A 48 -1.90 41.86 22.32
N ALA A 49 -1.51 43.12 22.12
CA ALA A 49 -1.59 43.78 20.81
C ALA A 49 -0.43 43.41 19.88
N LEU A 50 0.76 43.11 20.42
CA LEU A 50 1.90 42.66 19.60
C LEU A 50 1.80 41.17 19.23
N VAL A 51 1.22 40.32 20.08
CA VAL A 51 0.93 38.92 19.74
C VAL A 51 -0.14 38.82 18.64
N SER A 52 -1.14 39.72 18.62
CA SER A 52 -2.15 39.73 17.54
C SER A 52 -1.64 40.34 16.22
N PHE A 53 -0.48 41.01 16.21
CA PHE A 53 0.07 41.64 14.99
C PHE A 53 1.08 40.74 14.26
N PHE A 54 1.55 39.65 14.90
CA PHE A 54 2.46 38.67 14.30
C PHE A 54 1.83 37.30 14.02
N THR A 55 0.55 37.11 14.36
CA THR A 55 -0.27 35.96 13.92
C THR A 55 -1.20 36.34 12.77
N GLU A 56 -0.73 37.16 11.82
CA GLU A 56 -1.20 36.99 10.43
C GLU A 56 -0.51 35.74 9.90
N SER A 57 -0.95 34.57 10.41
CA SER A 57 -0.74 33.29 9.74
C SER A 57 -1.25 33.51 8.34
N SER A 58 -0.33 33.59 7.37
CA SER A 58 -0.67 33.66 5.96
C SER A 58 -1.50 32.43 5.67
N VAL A 59 -2.83 32.58 5.70
CA VAL A 59 -3.77 31.55 5.29
C VAL A 59 -3.33 31.19 3.88
N ILE A 60 -2.70 30.03 3.74
CA ILE A 60 -2.23 29.56 2.45
C ILE A 60 -3.51 29.38 1.64
N ALA A 61 -3.78 30.35 0.77
CA ALA A 61 -4.96 30.33 -0.06
C ALA A 61 -4.86 29.08 -0.93
N CYS A 62 -5.80 28.17 -0.75
CA CYS A 62 -5.85 26.96 -1.55
C CYS A 62 -5.90 27.39 -3.03
N PRO A 63 -5.05 26.83 -3.91
CA PRO A 63 -5.00 27.26 -5.30
C PRO A 63 -6.30 26.97 -6.06
N HIS A 64 -7.13 26.06 -5.52
CA HIS A 64 -8.41 25.68 -6.09
C HIS A 64 -9.56 26.45 -5.42
N ASN A 65 -10.42 27.07 -6.23
CA ASN A 65 -11.63 27.76 -5.80
C ASN A 65 -12.82 26.79 -5.72
N MET A 66 -12.69 25.72 -4.95
CA MET A 66 -13.78 24.78 -4.69
C MET A 66 -13.72 24.25 -3.26
N THR A 67 -14.87 23.86 -2.74
CA THR A 67 -15.05 23.31 -1.39
C THR A 67 -15.54 21.87 -1.45
N VAL A 68 -14.87 20.99 -0.72
CA VAL A 68 -15.23 19.58 -0.61
C VAL A 68 -15.52 19.26 0.84
N ASP A 69 -16.63 18.59 1.11
CA ASP A 69 -16.82 17.92 2.39
C ASP A 69 -16.77 16.41 2.19
N ILE A 70 -16.32 15.67 3.20
CA ILE A 70 -16.20 14.21 3.17
C ILE A 70 -17.10 13.63 4.24
N LEU A 71 -17.93 12.65 3.89
CA LEU A 71 -18.65 11.77 4.79
C LEU A 71 -18.06 10.36 4.69
N SER A 72 -17.30 9.97 5.71
CA SER A 72 -16.72 8.64 5.83
C SER A 72 -17.59 7.70 6.67
N ILE A 73 -17.96 6.57 6.06
CA ILE A 73 -18.76 5.50 6.66
C ILE A 73 -17.82 4.43 7.16
N GLY A 74 -17.72 4.30 8.49
CA GLY A 74 -16.81 3.36 9.13
C GLY A 74 -17.46 2.54 10.22
N SER A 75 -16.60 1.99 11.09
CA SER A 75 -17.00 1.23 12.26
C SER A 75 -16.24 1.69 13.50
N VAL A 76 -16.87 1.59 14.68
CA VAL A 76 -16.25 1.79 16.00
C VAL A 76 -15.08 0.83 16.23
N HIS A 77 -15.00 -0.27 15.46
CA HIS A 77 -13.90 -1.22 15.49
C HIS A 77 -12.75 -0.88 14.53
N ARG A 78 -12.88 0.17 13.71
CA ARG A 78 -11.92 0.62 12.70
C ARG A 78 -11.62 2.13 12.79
N LEU A 79 -11.64 2.70 14.00
CA LEU A 79 -11.38 4.13 14.20
C LEU A 79 -10.02 4.61 13.64
N ASN A 80 -9.03 3.70 13.58
CA ASN A 80 -7.74 3.98 12.96
C ASN A 80 -7.84 4.24 11.44
N TYR A 81 -8.80 3.62 10.74
CA TYR A 81 -9.07 3.89 9.32
C TYR A 81 -9.65 5.29 9.13
N LEU A 82 -10.69 5.65 9.90
CA LEU A 82 -11.27 6.99 9.90
C LEU A 82 -10.23 8.08 10.23
N SER A 83 -9.42 7.84 11.26
CA SER A 83 -8.33 8.76 11.65
C SER A 83 -7.27 8.88 10.56
N ALA A 84 -6.96 7.79 9.86
CA ALA A 84 -6.03 7.82 8.75
C ALA A 84 -6.57 8.66 7.60
N GLN A 85 -7.82 8.48 7.18
CA GLN A 85 -8.45 9.32 6.15
C GLN A 85 -8.41 10.80 6.53
N GLN A 86 -8.79 11.12 7.78
CA GLN A 86 -8.77 12.48 8.32
C GLN A 86 -7.37 13.11 8.27
N ASN A 87 -6.34 12.37 8.69
CA ASN A 87 -4.96 12.86 8.78
C ASN A 87 -4.19 12.80 7.44
N THR A 88 -4.81 12.26 6.39
CA THR A 88 -4.17 12.06 5.09
C THR A 88 -4.83 12.94 4.04
N PHE A 89 -5.60 12.38 3.12
CA PHE A 89 -6.17 13.15 2.01
C PHE A 89 -7.23 14.16 2.44
N ALA A 90 -7.89 13.95 3.59
CA ALA A 90 -8.81 14.94 4.14
C ALA A 90 -8.12 16.17 4.75
N SER A 91 -6.79 16.16 4.91
CA SER A 91 -6.00 17.35 5.31
C SER A 91 -5.71 18.32 4.16
N HIS A 92 -6.15 17.98 2.94
CA HIS A 92 -6.02 18.82 1.75
C HIS A 92 -6.85 20.10 1.90
N CYS A 93 -6.33 21.24 1.44
CA CYS A 93 -6.90 22.57 1.67
C CYS A 93 -8.29 22.80 1.05
N THR A 94 -8.69 21.98 0.08
CA THR A 94 -10.05 22.02 -0.49
C THR A 94 -11.09 21.37 0.42
N VAL A 95 -10.66 20.52 1.36
CA VAL A 95 -11.55 19.81 2.27
C VAL A 95 -11.90 20.74 3.41
N ARG A 96 -13.17 21.14 3.48
CA ARG A 96 -13.69 22.05 4.52
C ARG A 96 -14.12 21.27 5.75
N ASN A 97 -14.92 20.21 5.59
CA ASN A 97 -15.36 19.36 6.69
C ASN A 97 -15.08 17.87 6.43
N PHE A 98 -14.72 17.15 7.50
CA PHE A 98 -14.64 15.69 7.52
C PHE A 98 -15.63 15.15 8.56
N PHE A 99 -16.69 14.50 8.08
CA PHE A 99 -17.73 13.84 8.85
C PHE A 99 -17.44 12.35 8.96
N THR A 100 -17.61 11.80 10.16
CA THR A 100 -17.53 10.36 10.40
C THR A 100 -18.88 9.83 10.81
N ALA A 101 -19.25 8.66 10.31
CA ALA A 101 -20.40 7.91 10.79
C ALA A 101 -19.99 6.46 11.10
N THR A 102 -20.29 6.04 12.32
CA THR A 102 -20.08 4.71 12.87
C THR A 102 -21.40 4.17 13.40
N GLU A 103 -21.37 3.01 14.03
CA GLU A 103 -22.51 2.43 14.74
C GLU A 103 -23.13 3.42 15.75
N LYS A 104 -22.33 4.33 16.34
CA LYS A 104 -22.85 5.30 17.32
C LYS A 104 -23.86 6.28 16.75
N GLU A 105 -23.75 6.58 15.46
CA GLU A 105 -24.60 7.52 14.74
C GLU A 105 -25.79 6.82 14.05
N ASP A 106 -25.86 5.48 14.11
CA ASP A 106 -26.99 4.71 13.59
C ASP A 106 -28.24 4.96 14.47
N ALA A 107 -29.43 4.88 13.88
CA ALA A 107 -30.70 4.96 14.59
C ALA A 107 -30.87 3.82 15.62
N ASP A 108 -30.21 2.68 15.40
CA ASP A 108 -30.02 1.62 16.39
C ASP A 108 -28.52 1.34 16.60
N PRO A 109 -27.87 2.02 17.57
CA PRO A 109 -26.45 1.87 17.82
C PRO A 109 -26.03 0.47 18.30
N HIS A 110 -27.00 -0.35 18.70
CA HIS A 110 -26.77 -1.70 19.21
C HIS A 110 -27.23 -2.77 18.24
N CYS A 111 -27.57 -2.42 17.00
CA CYS A 111 -28.09 -3.33 15.98
C CYS A 111 -27.25 -4.62 15.91
N GLU A 112 -25.92 -4.53 15.78
CA GLU A 112 -25.04 -5.69 15.68
C GLU A 112 -25.23 -6.67 16.85
N SER A 113 -25.20 -6.15 18.08
CA SER A 113 -25.25 -6.96 19.30
C SER A 113 -26.61 -7.63 19.53
N LYS A 114 -27.68 -7.12 18.92
CA LYS A 114 -29.03 -7.68 19.01
C LYS A 114 -29.30 -8.76 17.98
N LEU A 115 -28.52 -8.82 16.89
CA LEU A 115 -28.75 -9.77 15.81
C LEU A 115 -28.08 -11.12 16.09
N SER A 116 -28.88 -12.18 16.15
CA SER A 116 -28.35 -13.54 16.11
C SER A 116 -28.00 -13.96 14.68
N ASN A 117 -27.17 -15.00 14.51
CA ASN A 117 -26.93 -15.61 13.20
C ASN A 117 -28.23 -16.09 12.54
N GLN A 118 -29.21 -16.57 13.34
CA GLN A 118 -30.52 -16.98 12.84
C GLN A 118 -31.30 -15.79 12.30
N THR A 119 -31.24 -14.65 12.99
CA THR A 119 -31.85 -13.39 12.53
C THR A 119 -31.22 -12.93 11.21
N VAL A 120 -29.89 -12.98 11.08
CA VAL A 120 -29.18 -12.66 9.82
C VAL A 120 -29.65 -13.55 8.66
N VAL A 121 -29.78 -14.86 8.89
CA VAL A 121 -30.32 -15.80 7.89
C VAL A 121 -31.77 -15.43 7.54
N ALA A 122 -32.59 -15.10 8.52
CA ALA A 122 -33.98 -14.75 8.32
C ALA A 122 -34.16 -13.43 7.56
N ILE A 123 -33.29 -12.43 7.79
CA ILE A 123 -33.23 -11.17 7.03
C ILE A 123 -32.81 -11.47 5.59
N SER A 124 -31.69 -12.16 5.39
CA SER A 124 -31.20 -12.52 4.05
C SER A 124 -32.23 -13.30 3.24
N ASN A 125 -32.91 -14.26 3.87
CA ASN A 125 -33.98 -15.02 3.24
C ASN A 125 -35.21 -14.16 2.94
N PHE A 126 -35.58 -13.23 3.81
CA PHE A 126 -36.69 -12.31 3.56
C PHE A 126 -36.40 -11.45 2.33
N CYS A 127 -35.25 -10.79 2.30
CA CYS A 127 -34.87 -9.88 1.22
C CYS A 127 -34.68 -10.58 -0.12
N ARG A 128 -34.27 -11.85 -0.13
CA ARG A 128 -34.07 -12.63 -1.35
C ARG A 128 -35.28 -13.43 -1.81
N ARG A 129 -36.35 -13.53 -1.01
CA ARG A 129 -37.61 -14.18 -1.43
C ARG A 129 -38.32 -13.22 -2.39
N GLY A 130 -38.20 -13.45 -3.70
CA GLY A 130 -38.75 -12.61 -4.77
C GLY A 130 -40.29 -12.56 -4.87
N HIS A 131 -41.02 -12.45 -3.75
CA HIS A 131 -42.48 -12.68 -3.71
C HIS A 131 -43.34 -11.65 -2.96
N ARG A 132 -42.94 -10.37 -2.82
CA ARG A 132 -43.82 -9.37 -2.17
C ARG A 132 -44.01 -8.03 -2.89
N TRP A 133 -43.25 -7.75 -3.94
CA TRP A 133 -43.40 -6.54 -4.74
C TRP A 133 -44.43 -6.83 -5.84
N GLY A 134 -45.52 -6.07 -5.89
CA GLY A 134 -46.79 -6.44 -6.56
C GLY A 134 -46.67 -6.90 -8.03
N ARG A 135 -47.70 -7.63 -8.49
CA ARG A 135 -47.79 -8.30 -9.83
C ARG A 135 -47.60 -7.41 -11.07
N HIS A 136 -47.36 -6.11 -10.92
CA HIS A 136 -47.27 -5.15 -12.04
C HIS A 136 -45.93 -4.36 -12.13
N GLY A 137 -44.93 -4.65 -11.28
CA GLY A 137 -43.55 -4.13 -11.36
C GLY A 137 -42.55 -5.27 -11.13
N LYS A 138 -41.88 -5.85 -12.14
CA LYS A 138 -40.82 -5.39 -13.06
C LYS A 138 -39.47 -6.01 -12.63
N ARG A 139 -38.83 -6.75 -13.55
CA ARG A 139 -37.53 -7.45 -13.46
C ARG A 139 -36.42 -6.73 -12.66
N PHE A 140 -36.51 -5.42 -12.50
CA PHE A 140 -35.63 -4.63 -11.65
C PHE A 140 -35.58 -5.15 -10.22
N MET A 141 -36.73 -5.23 -9.54
CA MET A 141 -36.76 -5.59 -8.13
C MET A 141 -36.36 -7.04 -7.88
N GLU A 142 -36.68 -7.94 -8.80
CA GLU A 142 -36.16 -9.31 -8.80
C GLU A 142 -34.63 -9.34 -8.91
N TYR A 143 -34.06 -8.48 -9.77
CA TYR A 143 -32.60 -8.35 -9.91
C TYR A 143 -31.95 -7.76 -8.65
N MET A 144 -32.52 -6.69 -8.10
CA MET A 144 -32.05 -6.00 -6.88
C MET A 144 -32.08 -6.95 -5.67
N SER A 145 -33.23 -7.60 -5.44
CA SER A 145 -33.39 -8.57 -4.35
C SER A 145 -32.48 -9.79 -4.51
N GLY A 146 -32.27 -10.26 -5.74
CA GLY A 146 -31.32 -11.31 -6.05
C GLY A 146 -29.86 -10.92 -5.74
N SER A 147 -29.55 -9.62 -5.84
CA SER A 147 -28.24 -9.03 -5.55
C SER A 147 -27.99 -8.81 -4.05
N TYR A 148 -29.03 -8.88 -3.20
CA TYR A 148 -28.84 -8.81 -1.76
C TYR A 148 -28.01 -10.00 -1.25
N ALA A 149 -27.12 -9.74 -0.29
CA ALA A 149 -26.15 -10.70 0.18
C ALA A 149 -26.81 -11.99 0.72
N PHE A 150 -26.37 -13.13 0.19
CA PHE A 150 -26.84 -14.43 0.63
C PHE A 150 -26.14 -14.85 1.92
N HIS A 151 -26.89 -15.48 2.82
CA HIS A 151 -26.39 -15.79 4.17
C HIS A 151 -25.09 -16.60 4.22
N LYS A 152 -24.82 -17.57 3.31
CA LYS A 152 -23.52 -18.28 3.38
C LYS A 152 -22.34 -17.42 2.88
N TRP A 153 -22.58 -16.36 2.10
CA TRP A 153 -21.54 -15.36 1.81
C TRP A 153 -21.35 -14.43 3.00
N LEU A 154 -22.45 -14.00 3.65
CA LEU A 154 -22.38 -13.17 4.85
C LEU A 154 -21.56 -13.85 5.95
N PHE A 155 -21.76 -15.14 6.19
CA PHE A 155 -20.99 -15.90 7.18
C PHE A 155 -19.51 -16.10 6.85
N LYS A 156 -19.03 -15.69 5.67
CA LYS A 156 -17.59 -15.59 5.38
C LYS A 156 -16.99 -14.29 5.89
N LYS A 157 -17.81 -13.28 6.20
CA LYS A 157 -17.37 -12.02 6.80
C LYS A 157 -17.06 -12.24 8.27
N LYS A 158 -16.07 -11.49 8.77
CA LYS A 158 -15.67 -11.51 10.18
C LYS A 158 -16.84 -11.15 11.12
N ASN A 159 -17.73 -10.26 10.66
CA ASN A 159 -18.88 -9.77 11.42
C ASN A 159 -20.12 -9.67 10.51
N PRO A 160 -20.90 -10.75 10.34
CA PRO A 160 -22.07 -10.75 9.46
C PRO A 160 -23.20 -9.84 9.96
N GLN A 161 -23.38 -9.73 11.27
CA GLN A 161 -24.35 -8.83 11.90
C GLN A 161 -24.03 -7.38 11.60
N GLY A 162 -22.80 -6.96 11.89
CA GLY A 162 -22.33 -5.60 11.63
C GLY A 162 -22.43 -5.24 10.16
N TRP A 163 -22.14 -6.19 9.24
CA TRP A 163 -22.31 -5.97 7.81
C TRP A 163 -23.77 -5.68 7.42
N VAL A 164 -24.75 -6.39 7.99
CA VAL A 164 -26.18 -6.15 7.71
C VAL A 164 -26.59 -4.79 8.25
N CYS A 165 -26.21 -4.45 9.49
CA CYS A 165 -26.51 -3.16 10.09
C CYS A 165 -25.90 -1.99 9.32
N ALA A 166 -24.68 -2.16 8.78
CA ALA A 166 -23.99 -1.12 8.02
C ALA A 166 -24.71 -0.72 6.72
N GLN A 167 -25.65 -1.51 6.19
CA GLN A 167 -26.32 -1.21 4.91
C GLN A 167 -27.23 0.03 4.98
N THR A 168 -27.77 0.37 6.15
CA THR A 168 -28.61 1.55 6.36
C THR A 168 -27.81 2.80 6.74
N ARG A 169 -26.58 2.63 7.24
CA ARG A 169 -25.74 3.71 7.79
C ARG A 169 -25.51 4.87 6.82
N PRO A 170 -25.18 4.67 5.53
CA PRO A 170 -24.95 5.78 4.61
C PRO A 170 -26.15 6.72 4.47
N ALA A 171 -27.37 6.16 4.46
CA ALA A 171 -28.60 6.96 4.39
C ALA A 171 -28.81 7.80 5.64
N GLN A 172 -28.61 7.19 6.81
CA GLN A 172 -28.77 7.84 8.11
C GLN A 172 -27.73 8.94 8.33
N ALA A 173 -26.47 8.64 8.00
CA ALA A 173 -25.36 9.57 8.09
C ALA A 173 -25.53 10.76 7.12
N LEU A 174 -25.94 10.51 5.88
CA LEU A 174 -26.21 11.56 4.91
C LEU A 174 -27.32 12.51 5.40
N PHE A 175 -28.41 11.97 5.94
CA PHE A 175 -29.48 12.77 6.53
C PHE A 175 -28.96 13.65 7.67
N ASN A 176 -28.15 13.09 8.57
CA ASN A 176 -27.57 13.85 9.69
C ASN A 176 -26.67 15.01 9.21
N VAL A 177 -25.87 14.79 8.17
CA VAL A 177 -25.02 15.84 7.56
C VAL A 177 -25.90 16.94 6.93
N LEU A 178 -26.93 16.58 6.17
CA LEU A 178 -27.85 17.56 5.57
C LEU A 178 -28.61 18.36 6.62
N GLU A 179 -29.05 17.71 7.70
CA GLU A 179 -29.67 18.38 8.83
C GLU A 179 -28.73 19.35 9.54
N LYS A 180 -27.44 19.00 9.63
CA LYS A 180 -26.43 19.91 10.20
C LYS A 180 -26.32 21.19 9.37
N TYR A 181 -26.18 21.08 8.05
CA TYR A 181 -26.14 22.26 7.17
C TYR A 181 -27.38 23.14 7.34
N ARG A 182 -28.57 22.51 7.36
CA ARG A 182 -29.85 23.22 7.54
C ARG A 182 -29.92 23.95 8.89
N LYS A 183 -29.59 23.27 9.99
CA LYS A 183 -29.66 23.83 11.35
C LYS A 183 -28.64 24.94 11.59
N GLN A 184 -27.46 24.84 10.99
CA GLN A 184 -26.40 25.82 11.15
C GLN A 184 -26.47 26.94 10.10
N ASN A 185 -27.43 26.86 9.17
CA ASN A 185 -27.54 27.77 8.03
C ASN A 185 -26.22 27.86 7.25
N GLU A 186 -25.51 26.73 7.15
CA GLU A 186 -24.26 26.61 6.41
C GLU A 186 -24.56 26.36 4.93
N SER A 187 -23.75 26.95 4.04
CA SER A 187 -23.84 26.63 2.62
C SER A 187 -23.35 25.21 2.36
N PHE A 188 -24.00 24.52 1.43
CA PHE A 188 -23.49 23.26 0.90
C PHE A 188 -22.09 23.43 0.29
N PRO A 189 -21.22 22.42 0.40
CA PRO A 189 -19.95 22.39 -0.32
C PRO A 189 -20.23 22.29 -1.83
N ASP A 190 -19.23 22.59 -2.66
CA ASP A 190 -19.30 22.31 -4.10
C ASP A 190 -19.49 20.81 -4.36
N TYR A 191 -18.80 19.98 -3.56
CA TYR A 191 -18.90 18.53 -3.62
C TYR A 191 -18.97 17.89 -2.22
N LEU A 192 -19.81 16.87 -2.06
CA LEU A 192 -19.80 15.97 -0.91
C LEU A 192 -19.36 14.58 -1.37
N MET A 193 -18.30 14.05 -0.76
CA MET A 193 -17.84 12.67 -0.99
C MET A 193 -18.41 11.75 0.07
N ILE A 194 -19.06 10.66 -0.32
CA ILE A 194 -19.58 9.61 0.57
C ILE A 194 -18.75 8.37 0.33
N LEU A 195 -17.96 7.92 1.31
CA LEU A 195 -16.94 6.89 1.12
C LEU A 195 -16.86 5.92 2.29
N ASP A 196 -16.34 4.71 2.05
CA ASP A 196 -16.06 3.73 3.10
C ASP A 196 -14.75 4.08 3.81
N ASP A 197 -14.57 3.61 5.04
CA ASP A 197 -13.39 3.89 5.87
C ASP A 197 -12.05 3.34 5.30
N ASP A 198 -12.08 2.44 4.32
CA ASP A 198 -10.91 1.96 3.56
C ASP A 198 -10.81 2.51 2.14
N THR A 199 -11.42 3.65 1.89
CA THR A 199 -11.29 4.39 0.62
C THR A 199 -10.18 5.44 0.73
N TYR A 200 -9.35 5.56 -0.30
CA TYR A 200 -8.39 6.66 -0.45
C TYR A 200 -8.72 7.49 -1.69
N TYR A 201 -8.50 8.80 -1.64
CA TYR A 201 -8.57 9.68 -2.80
C TYR A 201 -7.33 10.55 -2.92
N ASN A 202 -6.80 10.67 -4.14
CA ASN A 202 -5.82 11.70 -4.45
C ASN A 202 -6.55 13.03 -4.71
N MET A 203 -6.54 13.91 -3.70
CA MET A 203 -7.26 15.19 -3.77
C MET A 203 -6.72 16.17 -4.81
N LYS A 204 -5.45 16.05 -5.23
CA LYS A 204 -4.91 16.84 -6.35
C LYS A 204 -5.62 16.48 -7.65
N LEU A 205 -5.64 15.19 -7.98
CA LEU A 205 -6.27 14.68 -9.20
C LEU A 205 -7.78 14.87 -9.17
N PHE A 206 -8.40 14.72 -8.00
CA PHE A 206 -9.80 15.06 -7.79
C PHE A 206 -10.05 16.53 -8.12
N SER A 207 -9.24 17.45 -7.61
CA SER A 207 -9.36 18.90 -7.86
C SER A 207 -9.17 19.26 -9.33
N ASP A 208 -8.24 18.61 -10.01
CA ASP A 208 -8.03 18.82 -11.44
C ASP A 208 -9.21 18.33 -12.29
N TYR A 209 -9.84 17.23 -11.89
CA TYR A 209 -10.99 16.67 -12.59
C TYR A 209 -12.28 17.46 -12.37
N PHE A 210 -12.60 17.78 -11.10
CA PHE A 210 -13.85 18.45 -10.73
C PHE A 210 -13.79 19.97 -10.80
N GLY A 211 -12.60 20.58 -10.68
CA GLY A 211 -12.44 22.04 -10.66
C GLY A 211 -13.06 22.79 -11.87
N PRO A 212 -13.02 22.25 -13.10
CA PRO A 212 -13.68 22.86 -14.25
C PRO A 212 -15.20 22.64 -14.34
N MET A 213 -15.79 21.79 -13.49
CA MET A 213 -17.21 21.43 -13.55
C MET A 213 -18.07 22.42 -12.78
N ASP A 214 -19.32 22.62 -13.23
CA ASP A 214 -20.29 23.44 -12.50
C ASP A 214 -20.92 22.62 -11.36
N SER A 215 -20.60 22.97 -10.11
CA SER A 215 -21.14 22.30 -8.92
C SER A 215 -22.64 22.54 -8.73
N SER A 216 -23.21 23.60 -9.31
CA SER A 216 -24.64 23.91 -9.23
C SER A 216 -25.50 22.98 -10.08
N GLU A 217 -24.92 22.33 -11.08
CA GLU A 217 -25.59 21.29 -11.84
C GLU A 217 -25.73 20.01 -11.00
N PRO A 218 -26.92 19.39 -10.94
CA PRO A 218 -27.13 18.18 -10.15
C PRO A 218 -26.41 16.99 -10.78
N MET A 219 -25.35 16.53 -10.11
CA MET A 219 -24.42 15.52 -10.58
C MET A 219 -24.12 14.50 -9.49
N VAL A 220 -24.03 13.23 -9.90
CA VAL A 220 -23.49 12.13 -9.11
C VAL A 220 -22.44 11.38 -9.91
N VAL A 221 -21.25 11.26 -9.34
CA VAL A 221 -20.11 10.57 -9.93
C VAL A 221 -19.65 9.46 -9.00
N ALA A 222 -19.64 8.23 -9.51
CA ALA A 222 -19.06 7.11 -8.79
C ALA A 222 -17.53 7.12 -8.93
N GLY A 223 -16.80 6.83 -7.84
CA GLY A 223 -15.36 6.55 -7.93
C GLY A 223 -15.06 5.34 -8.82
N CYS A 224 -16.00 4.38 -8.82
CA CYS A 224 -16.08 3.34 -9.82
C CYS A 224 -17.54 3.07 -10.19
N ARG A 225 -17.89 3.16 -11.48
CA ARG A 225 -19.27 2.90 -11.93
C ARG A 225 -19.44 1.44 -12.35
N VAL A 226 -20.57 0.85 -11.95
CA VAL A 226 -21.07 -0.42 -12.50
C VAL A 226 -22.34 -0.12 -13.28
N ARG A 227 -22.46 -0.68 -14.48
CA ARG A 227 -23.72 -0.68 -15.23
C ARG A 227 -24.36 -2.05 -15.10
N SER A 228 -25.41 -2.16 -14.30
CA SER A 228 -26.12 -3.42 -14.11
C SER A 228 -27.55 -3.22 -13.59
N PRO A 229 -28.56 -3.92 -14.14
CA PRO A 229 -28.50 -4.83 -15.28
C PRO A 229 -28.58 -4.10 -16.63
N VAL A 230 -27.50 -4.18 -17.43
CA VAL A 230 -27.39 -3.52 -18.76
C VAL A 230 -28.57 -3.92 -19.67
N ARG A 231 -28.82 -5.21 -19.85
CA ARG A 231 -29.82 -5.71 -20.82
C ARG A 231 -31.29 -5.48 -20.42
N HIS A 232 -31.55 -5.00 -19.21
CA HIS A 232 -32.92 -4.83 -18.72
C HIS A 232 -33.30 -3.37 -18.60
N LEU A 233 -32.43 -2.57 -17.98
CA LEU A 233 -32.79 -1.23 -17.51
C LEU A 233 -31.64 -0.23 -17.64
N ASN A 234 -30.45 -0.68 -18.08
CA ASN A 234 -29.24 0.14 -18.14
C ASN A 234 -29.00 0.97 -16.87
N PHE A 235 -29.26 0.33 -15.71
CA PHE A 235 -29.15 0.96 -14.42
C PHE A 235 -27.69 1.15 -14.04
N THR A 236 -27.32 2.35 -13.60
CA THR A 236 -25.96 2.67 -13.14
C THR A 236 -25.91 2.73 -11.63
N ILE A 237 -24.92 2.09 -11.02
CA ILE A 237 -24.66 2.10 -9.58
C ILE A 237 -23.23 2.54 -9.29
N PRO A 238 -22.97 3.22 -8.16
CA PRO A 238 -21.63 3.30 -7.65
C PRO A 238 -21.23 1.91 -7.14
N PHE A 239 -19.99 1.49 -7.39
CA PHE A 239 -19.47 0.26 -6.80
C PHE A 239 -18.94 0.56 -5.39
N GLY A 240 -19.61 -0.03 -4.40
CA GLY A 240 -19.40 0.21 -2.98
C GLY A 240 -17.98 -0.03 -2.57
N GLY A 241 -17.39 1.06 -2.09
CA GLY A 241 -16.00 1.08 -1.68
C GLY A 241 -15.13 2.10 -2.40
N TYR A 242 -15.43 2.47 -3.64
CA TYR A 242 -14.67 3.53 -4.31
C TYR A 242 -15.21 4.93 -3.98
N GLY A 243 -16.26 5.01 -3.18
CA GLY A 243 -16.96 6.24 -2.85
C GLY A 243 -17.85 6.78 -3.97
N THR A 244 -18.72 7.72 -3.58
CA THR A 244 -19.66 8.43 -4.43
C THR A 244 -19.51 9.93 -4.17
N THR A 245 -19.30 10.71 -5.22
CA THR A 245 -19.22 12.17 -5.14
C THR A 245 -20.51 12.78 -5.66
N VAL A 246 -21.14 13.65 -4.88
CA VAL A 246 -22.36 14.38 -5.25
C VAL A 246 -22.10 15.88 -5.28
N SER A 247 -22.69 16.59 -6.22
CA SER A 247 -22.52 18.04 -6.37
C SER A 247 -23.47 18.84 -5.48
N LYS A 248 -23.19 20.13 -5.32
CA LYS A 248 -24.09 21.09 -4.67
C LYS A 248 -25.52 21.04 -5.22
N GLY A 249 -25.71 21.03 -6.54
CA GLY A 249 -27.04 20.93 -7.15
C GLY A 249 -27.80 19.65 -6.79
N TRP A 250 -27.09 18.54 -6.56
CA TRP A 250 -27.69 17.30 -6.08
C TRP A 250 -28.15 17.43 -4.61
N LEU A 251 -27.32 18.05 -3.76
CA LEU A 251 -27.64 18.31 -2.36
C LEU A 251 -28.86 19.23 -2.21
N GLU A 252 -28.98 20.26 -3.04
CA GLU A 252 -30.14 21.16 -3.07
C GLU A 252 -31.44 20.42 -3.42
N LYS A 253 -31.40 19.52 -4.41
CA LYS A 253 -32.55 18.66 -4.73
C LYS A 253 -32.91 17.72 -3.58
N MET A 254 -31.92 17.16 -2.89
CA MET A 254 -32.16 16.23 -1.78
C MET A 254 -32.93 16.83 -0.62
N VAL A 255 -32.75 18.12 -0.36
CA VAL A 255 -33.42 18.86 0.73
C VAL A 255 -34.64 19.66 0.28
N THR A 256 -35.02 19.56 -1.00
CA THR A 256 -36.23 20.22 -1.51
C THR A 256 -37.46 19.45 -1.04
N PRO A 257 -38.43 20.08 -0.36
CA PRO A 257 -39.65 19.41 0.09
C PRO A 257 -40.49 18.91 -1.09
N ILE A 258 -41.01 17.68 -0.99
CA ILE A 258 -41.90 17.09 -1.98
C ILE A 258 -43.36 17.41 -1.59
N SER A 259 -44.06 18.17 -2.42
CA SER A 259 -45.44 18.59 -2.21
C SER A 259 -46.39 17.96 -3.22
N CYS A 260 -47.11 16.92 -2.82
CA CYS A 260 -48.17 16.28 -3.59
C CYS A 260 -49.54 16.97 -3.39
N PRO A 261 -50.30 17.24 -4.47
CA PRO A 261 -50.09 16.81 -5.85
C PRO A 261 -49.24 17.74 -6.74
N GLY A 262 -48.64 18.80 -6.19
CA GLY A 262 -47.90 19.82 -6.96
C GLY A 262 -46.67 19.31 -7.70
N ASP A 263 -45.93 18.37 -7.12
CA ASP A 263 -44.73 17.76 -7.72
C ASP A 263 -45.08 16.48 -8.48
N THR A 264 -45.75 16.62 -9.62
CA THR A 264 -46.32 15.47 -10.35
C THR A 264 -45.32 14.36 -10.62
N ASP A 265 -44.06 14.67 -10.92
CA ASP A 265 -43.04 13.65 -11.20
C ASP A 265 -42.66 12.85 -9.94
N TYR A 266 -42.36 13.53 -8.83
CA TYR A 266 -42.07 12.87 -7.55
C TYR A 266 -43.27 12.11 -7.02
N CYS A 267 -44.45 12.72 -7.08
CA CYS A 267 -45.68 12.10 -6.60
C CYS A 267 -46.06 10.89 -7.44
N ASN A 268 -45.87 10.92 -8.76
CA ASN A 268 -46.05 9.75 -9.61
C ASN A 268 -45.03 8.65 -9.27
N THR A 269 -43.76 9.01 -9.05
CA THR A 269 -42.74 8.05 -8.63
C THR A 269 -43.13 7.39 -7.31
N ILE A 270 -43.52 8.16 -6.29
CA ILE A 270 -43.85 7.64 -4.97
C ILE A 270 -45.19 6.87 -4.98
N GLN A 271 -46.25 7.42 -5.57
CA GLN A 271 -47.60 6.86 -5.46
C GLN A 271 -47.86 5.71 -6.44
N VAL A 272 -47.25 5.76 -7.63
CA VAL A 272 -47.55 4.81 -8.72
C VAL A 272 -46.37 3.87 -8.96
N ALA A 273 -45.14 4.33 -8.78
CA ALA A 273 -43.93 3.60 -9.13
C ALA A 273 -43.00 3.31 -7.94
N SER A 274 -43.51 3.32 -6.70
CA SER A 274 -42.73 2.92 -5.52
C SER A 274 -42.33 1.45 -5.69
N GLU A 275 -41.06 1.21 -6.03
CA GLU A 275 -40.54 -0.12 -6.35
C GLU A 275 -40.02 -0.83 -5.09
N ILE A 276 -39.52 -0.07 -4.09
CA ILE A 276 -38.85 -0.62 -2.90
C ILE A 276 -39.68 -0.49 -1.62
N GLY A 277 -40.90 0.04 -1.72
CA GLY A 277 -41.86 0.16 -0.61
C GLY A 277 -41.78 1.48 0.15
N GLU A 278 -41.05 2.45 -0.38
CA GLU A 278 -40.86 3.76 0.23
C GLU A 278 -42.15 4.58 0.32
N HIS A 279 -43.17 4.27 -0.50
CA HIS A 279 -44.51 4.85 -0.36
C HIS A 279 -45.10 4.65 1.05
N ALA A 280 -44.83 3.52 1.71
CA ALA A 280 -45.39 3.22 3.02
C ALA A 280 -44.92 4.18 4.12
N VAL A 281 -43.79 4.85 3.91
CA VAL A 281 -43.17 5.75 4.88
C VAL A 281 -43.23 7.22 4.47
N PHE A 282 -43.61 7.49 3.22
CA PHE A 282 -43.70 8.85 2.69
C PHE A 282 -44.81 9.65 3.37
N LYS A 283 -44.49 10.92 3.67
CA LYS A 283 -45.45 11.93 4.12
C LYS A 283 -45.28 13.17 3.26
N ASN A 284 -46.40 13.79 2.90
CA ASN A 284 -46.40 15.04 2.15
C ASN A 284 -45.56 16.10 2.86
N GLY A 285 -44.68 16.78 2.12
CA GLY A 285 -43.73 17.76 2.64
C GLY A 285 -42.37 17.17 3.03
N MET A 286 -42.18 15.85 3.01
CA MET A 286 -40.85 15.25 3.17
C MET A 286 -39.95 15.60 2.01
N THR A 287 -38.68 15.83 2.30
CA THR A 287 -37.58 15.88 1.34
C THR A 287 -37.16 14.46 0.92
N VAL A 288 -36.38 14.31 -0.15
CA VAL A 288 -35.84 12.99 -0.53
C VAL A 288 -34.89 12.45 0.54
N ALA A 289 -34.11 13.32 1.18
CA ALA A 289 -33.27 12.95 2.33
C ALA A 289 -34.08 12.38 3.50
N GLU A 290 -35.20 13.03 3.86
CA GLU A 290 -36.11 12.55 4.91
C GLU A 290 -36.78 11.23 4.53
N LEU A 291 -37.15 11.06 3.25
CA LEU A 291 -37.72 9.80 2.75
C LEU A 291 -36.70 8.65 2.83
N MET A 292 -35.46 8.88 2.41
CA MET A 292 -34.37 7.91 2.53
C MET A 292 -34.13 7.53 3.99
N TYR A 293 -34.06 8.51 4.88
CA TYR A 293 -33.92 8.29 6.32
C TYR A 293 -35.08 7.46 6.87
N ALA A 294 -36.32 7.91 6.64
CA ALA A 294 -37.53 7.25 7.11
C ALA A 294 -37.59 5.79 6.66
N TYR A 295 -37.30 5.50 5.39
CA TYR A 295 -37.24 4.14 4.86
C TYR A 295 -36.16 3.30 5.55
N SER A 296 -34.96 3.85 5.72
CA SER A 296 -33.83 3.14 6.33
C SER A 296 -34.02 2.83 7.83
N THR A 297 -34.96 3.51 8.50
CA THR A 297 -35.23 3.35 9.94
C THR A 297 -36.60 2.77 10.26
N TYR A 298 -37.46 2.56 9.26
CA TYR A 298 -38.87 2.23 9.49
C TYR A 298 -39.09 0.89 10.20
N GLU A 299 -38.37 -0.14 9.76
CA GLU A 299 -38.48 -1.50 10.29
C GLU A 299 -37.09 -1.99 10.74
N PRO A 300 -36.71 -1.79 12.01
CA PRO A 300 -35.41 -2.20 12.54
C PRO A 300 -35.11 -3.68 12.34
N PHE A 301 -33.83 -4.02 12.13
CA PHE A 301 -33.39 -5.40 11.86
C PHE A 301 -33.66 -6.37 13.03
N ASP A 302 -33.62 -5.90 14.27
CA ASP A 302 -33.92 -6.69 15.47
C ASP A 302 -35.42 -7.03 15.61
N GLN A 303 -36.29 -6.35 14.88
CA GLN A 303 -37.74 -6.58 14.81
C GLN A 303 -38.18 -7.27 13.52
N ARG A 304 -37.29 -8.07 12.91
CA ARG A 304 -37.53 -8.75 11.63
C ARG A 304 -38.85 -9.51 11.54
N GLU A 305 -39.35 -10.06 12.64
CA GLU A 305 -40.63 -10.78 12.66
C GLU A 305 -41.83 -9.90 12.27
N ASN A 306 -41.75 -8.60 12.52
CA ASN A 306 -42.79 -7.61 12.22
C ASN A 306 -42.65 -6.97 10.83
N TRP A 307 -41.65 -7.37 10.04
CA TRP A 307 -41.37 -6.75 8.75
C TRP A 307 -42.49 -6.94 7.73
N THR A 308 -42.97 -5.83 7.19
CA THR A 308 -43.87 -5.76 6.04
C THR A 308 -43.08 -5.52 4.75
N ILE A 309 -42.14 -4.57 4.77
CA ILE A 309 -41.31 -4.17 3.63
C ILE A 309 -39.83 -4.53 3.84
N GLY A 310 -39.29 -4.32 5.04
CA GLY A 310 -37.87 -4.49 5.39
C GLY A 310 -36.90 -3.59 4.63
N PHE A 311 -35.70 -3.40 5.16
CA PHE A 311 -34.59 -2.81 4.40
C PHE A 311 -33.82 -3.92 3.67
N CYS A 312 -33.97 -3.98 2.35
CA CYS A 312 -33.51 -5.11 1.53
C CYS A 312 -32.58 -4.72 0.38
N LEU A 313 -31.81 -3.66 0.57
CA LEU A 313 -30.90 -3.11 -0.43
C LEU A 313 -29.49 -3.06 0.15
N HIS A 314 -28.50 -3.29 -0.70
CA HIS A 314 -27.13 -2.90 -0.36
C HIS A 314 -27.01 -1.38 -0.43
N SER A 315 -26.16 -0.76 0.37
CA SER A 315 -26.05 0.71 0.47
C SER A 315 -25.84 1.40 -0.90
N ASP A 316 -24.96 0.89 -1.76
CA ASP A 316 -24.71 1.51 -3.07
C ASP A 316 -25.93 1.47 -3.97
N TRP A 317 -26.65 0.34 -3.93
CA TRP A 317 -27.88 0.13 -4.66
C TRP A 317 -28.98 1.07 -4.14
N PHE A 318 -29.00 1.34 -2.84
CA PHE A 318 -29.91 2.28 -2.21
C PHE A 318 -29.65 3.72 -2.68
N ILE A 319 -28.40 4.18 -2.66
CA ILE A 319 -28.03 5.52 -3.16
C ILE A 319 -28.33 5.63 -4.66
N ALA A 320 -28.01 4.61 -5.45
CA ALA A 320 -28.30 4.57 -6.88
C ALA A 320 -29.81 4.59 -7.17
N TYR A 321 -30.61 3.90 -6.36
CA TYR A 321 -32.07 3.86 -6.52
C TYR A 321 -32.65 5.27 -6.45
N PHE A 322 -32.41 5.98 -5.35
CA PHE A 322 -32.89 7.35 -5.20
C PHE A 322 -32.31 8.26 -6.27
N THR A 323 -31.01 8.18 -6.55
CA THR A 323 -30.37 9.02 -7.58
C THR A 323 -31.04 8.89 -8.95
N ASN A 324 -31.28 7.66 -9.40
CA ASN A 324 -31.83 7.39 -10.73
C ASN A 324 -33.35 7.62 -10.79
N PHE A 325 -34.12 7.10 -9.82
CA PHE A 325 -35.58 7.14 -9.87
C PHE A 325 -36.17 8.50 -9.46
N TYR A 326 -35.46 9.27 -8.62
CA TYR A 326 -35.89 10.60 -8.17
C TYR A 326 -35.23 11.73 -8.99
N ASN A 327 -34.64 11.39 -10.14
CA ASN A 327 -34.05 12.36 -11.08
C ASN A 327 -33.12 13.37 -10.38
N LEU A 328 -32.31 12.86 -9.45
CA LEU A 328 -31.43 13.70 -8.64
C LEU A 328 -30.16 14.08 -9.40
N SER A 329 -29.85 13.41 -10.50
CA SER A 329 -28.71 13.71 -11.38
C SER A 329 -29.16 13.89 -12.83
N ASN A 330 -28.58 14.89 -13.50
CA ASN A 330 -28.77 15.12 -14.93
C ASN A 330 -27.68 14.44 -15.79
N GLN A 331 -26.69 13.80 -15.17
CA GLN A 331 -25.55 13.26 -15.91
C GLN A 331 -25.88 11.97 -16.65
N VAL A 332 -25.80 12.03 -17.97
CA VAL A 332 -25.61 10.83 -18.79
C VAL A 332 -24.33 11.01 -19.60
N THR A 333 -23.26 10.36 -19.17
CA THR A 333 -21.95 10.46 -19.85
C THR A 333 -21.86 9.65 -21.13
N ASP A 334 -22.82 8.75 -21.36
CA ASP A 334 -22.82 7.83 -22.50
C ASP A 334 -23.94 8.24 -23.48
N PRO A 335 -23.61 8.79 -24.66
CA PRO A 335 -24.59 9.28 -25.63
C PRO A 335 -25.65 8.24 -26.01
N ASP A 336 -25.27 6.96 -26.02
CA ASP A 336 -26.17 5.85 -26.38
C ASP A 336 -27.29 5.68 -25.35
N PHE A 337 -27.10 6.17 -24.13
CA PHE A 337 -28.06 6.09 -23.02
C PHE A 337 -28.58 7.45 -22.60
N ALA A 338 -28.34 8.53 -23.36
CA ALA A 338 -28.78 9.88 -23.03
C ALA A 338 -30.30 9.97 -22.78
N ASN A 339 -31.07 9.08 -23.40
CA ASN A 339 -32.53 8.99 -23.24
C ASN A 339 -32.98 7.98 -22.18
N GLU A 340 -32.07 7.25 -21.52
CA GLU A 340 -32.42 6.29 -20.46
C GLU A 340 -32.45 7.01 -19.10
N PRO A 341 -33.62 7.17 -18.47
CA PRO A 341 -33.74 7.88 -17.21
C PRO A 341 -33.04 7.18 -16.03
N ARG A 342 -32.60 5.93 -16.21
CA ARG A 342 -31.96 5.10 -15.18
C ARG A 342 -30.44 5.01 -15.31
N ALA A 343 -29.83 5.75 -16.23
CA ALA A 343 -28.39 5.78 -16.48
C ALA A 343 -27.77 7.12 -16.04
N ARG A 344 -28.16 7.62 -14.85
CA ARG A 344 -27.90 9.00 -14.41
C ARG A 344 -26.62 9.20 -13.58
N LEU A 345 -25.82 8.16 -13.38
CA LEU A 345 -24.55 8.28 -12.66
C LEU A 345 -23.38 8.32 -13.65
N GLY A 346 -22.53 9.33 -13.48
CA GLY A 346 -21.22 9.40 -14.11
C GLY A 346 -20.19 8.48 -13.43
N SER A 347 -19.04 8.33 -14.07
CA SER A 347 -17.84 7.73 -13.47
C SER A 347 -16.71 8.74 -13.44
N ILE A 348 -15.85 8.65 -12.43
CA ILE A 348 -14.65 9.47 -12.36
C ILE A 348 -13.68 9.02 -13.45
N MET A 349 -13.24 9.93 -14.31
CA MET A 349 -12.33 9.61 -15.43
C MET A 349 -12.77 8.41 -16.28
N GLU A 350 -14.07 8.24 -16.52
CA GLU A 350 -14.63 7.10 -17.26
C GLU A 350 -14.35 5.73 -16.61
N SER A 351 -14.07 5.68 -15.30
CA SER A 351 -13.80 4.45 -14.56
C SER A 351 -15.02 3.53 -14.49
N GLU A 352 -14.86 2.29 -14.92
CA GLU A 352 -15.96 1.33 -14.91
C GLU A 352 -15.48 -0.08 -14.58
N ILE A 353 -16.30 -0.80 -13.82
CA ILE A 353 -16.23 -2.25 -13.75
C ILE A 353 -17.10 -2.81 -14.87
N ASN A 354 -16.45 -3.29 -15.94
CA ASN A 354 -17.08 -4.19 -16.91
C ASN A 354 -16.17 -5.39 -17.14
N GLY A 355 -16.58 -6.55 -16.61
CA GLY A 355 -16.00 -7.86 -16.90
C GLY A 355 -16.38 -8.37 -18.30
N GLY A 356 -15.95 -7.66 -19.34
CA GLY A 356 -16.14 -8.07 -20.73
C GLY A 356 -15.23 -7.31 -21.68
N ASP A 357 -14.66 -8.05 -22.65
CA ASP A 357 -13.65 -7.66 -23.64
C ASP A 357 -14.02 -6.43 -24.51
N ALA A 358 -14.08 -5.23 -23.93
CA ALA A 358 -14.10 -3.99 -24.69
C ALA A 358 -12.63 -3.51 -24.86
N PRO A 359 -11.99 -3.74 -26.01
CA PRO A 359 -10.53 -3.64 -26.15
C PRO A 359 -9.96 -2.22 -26.09
N HIS A 360 -10.78 -1.16 -26.03
CA HIS A 360 -10.29 0.19 -26.15
C HIS A 360 -10.97 1.16 -25.15
N ARG A 361 -10.19 1.57 -24.14
CA ARG A 361 -10.23 2.86 -23.39
C ARG A 361 -11.03 2.99 -22.09
N ARG A 362 -11.62 1.95 -21.49
CA ARG A 362 -12.16 2.10 -20.12
C ARG A 362 -11.07 1.84 -19.09
N LYS A 363 -10.76 2.83 -18.25
CA LYS A 363 -9.87 2.62 -17.09
C LYS A 363 -10.60 1.68 -16.14
N ILE A 364 -10.05 0.48 -15.96
CA ILE A 364 -10.61 -0.54 -15.07
C ILE A 364 -10.36 -0.09 -13.65
N CYS A 365 -11.39 -0.10 -12.81
CA CYS A 365 -11.21 0.07 -11.37
C CYS A 365 -10.42 -1.12 -10.83
N ASP A 366 -9.20 -0.89 -10.36
CA ASP A 366 -8.35 -1.98 -9.85
C ASP A 366 -8.85 -2.47 -8.49
N MET A 367 -9.48 -3.65 -8.50
CA MET A 367 -10.10 -4.26 -7.33
C MET A 367 -9.09 -4.96 -6.39
N HIS A 368 -7.79 -4.94 -6.68
CA HIS A 368 -6.79 -5.65 -5.87
C HIS A 368 -6.20 -4.77 -4.75
N SER A 369 -6.30 -5.26 -3.51
CA SER A 369 -5.64 -4.67 -2.34
C SER A 369 -4.13 -4.54 -2.58
N GLY A 370 -3.54 -3.39 -2.26
CA GLY A 370 -2.09 -3.14 -2.38
C GLY A 370 -1.64 -2.43 -3.66
N ASN A 371 -2.55 -2.14 -4.60
CA ASN A 371 -2.21 -1.47 -5.88
C ASN A 371 -2.56 0.03 -5.91
N CYS A 372 -2.69 0.68 -4.75
CA CYS A 372 -2.97 2.11 -4.75
C CYS A 372 -1.69 2.90 -5.05
N HIS A 373 -1.69 3.62 -6.17
CA HIS A 373 -0.57 4.44 -6.65
C HIS A 373 -0.86 5.93 -6.45
N SER A 374 0.19 6.76 -6.51
CA SER A 374 0.05 8.23 -6.46
C SER A 374 -0.73 8.80 -7.64
N ASP A 375 -0.81 8.10 -8.77
CA ASP A 375 -1.60 8.50 -9.94
C ASP A 375 -3.04 7.96 -9.93
N SER A 376 -3.40 7.14 -8.94
CA SER A 376 -4.77 6.67 -8.73
C SER A 376 -5.63 7.79 -8.12
N VAL A 377 -6.71 8.17 -8.80
CA VAL A 377 -7.64 9.18 -8.26
C VAL A 377 -8.39 8.67 -7.03
N ALA A 378 -8.81 7.40 -7.08
CA ALA A 378 -9.51 6.73 -6.00
C ALA A 378 -9.01 5.30 -5.87
N CYS A 379 -8.89 4.81 -4.64
CA CYS A 379 -8.56 3.44 -4.32
C CYS A 379 -9.51 2.90 -3.26
N HIS A 380 -9.83 1.62 -3.35
CA HIS A 380 -10.59 0.90 -2.34
C HIS A 380 -9.71 -0.14 -1.65
N TYR A 381 -10.12 -0.60 -0.46
CA TYR A 381 -9.33 -1.50 0.40
C TYR A 381 -7.95 -0.96 0.81
N SER A 382 -7.80 0.36 0.87
CA SER A 382 -6.57 1.00 1.33
C SER A 382 -6.47 0.91 2.85
N ASN A 383 -5.35 0.44 3.38
CA ASN A 383 -5.10 0.44 4.82
C ASN A 383 -4.49 1.78 5.30
N PRO A 384 -4.50 2.08 6.61
CA PRO A 384 -3.97 3.34 7.15
C PRO A 384 -2.53 3.67 6.72
N THR A 385 -1.67 2.66 6.64
CA THR A 385 -0.26 2.82 6.25
C THR A 385 -0.14 3.21 4.78
N GLU A 386 -0.93 2.59 3.91
CA GLU A 386 -0.99 2.92 2.47
C GLU A 386 -1.50 4.33 2.25
N MET A 387 -2.63 4.71 2.88
CA MET A 387 -3.19 6.06 2.78
C MET A 387 -2.16 7.14 3.15
N LYS A 388 -1.40 6.88 4.22
CA LYS A 388 -0.33 7.77 4.68
C LYS A 388 0.81 7.83 3.69
N ALA A 389 1.33 6.68 3.26
CA ALA A 389 2.46 6.62 2.33
C ALA A 389 2.17 7.36 1.02
N ILE A 390 0.97 7.19 0.45
CA ILE A 390 0.58 7.84 -0.79
C ILE A 390 0.40 9.35 -0.57
N THR A 391 -0.22 9.75 0.54
CA THR A 391 -0.35 11.17 0.87
C THR A 391 0.99 11.84 1.09
N ASP A 392 1.96 11.17 1.70
CA ASP A 392 3.30 11.71 1.89
C ASP A 392 4.05 11.87 0.54
N ILE A 393 3.71 11.09 -0.49
CA ILE A 393 4.18 11.34 -1.87
C ILE A 393 3.51 12.59 -2.43
N VAL A 394 2.17 12.63 -2.45
CA VAL A 394 1.40 13.76 -3.03
C VAL A 394 1.71 15.08 -2.33
N ARG A 395 1.87 15.06 -1.00
CA ARG A 395 2.23 16.22 -0.18
C ARG A 395 3.63 16.73 -0.46
N ARG A 396 4.59 15.86 -0.75
CA ARG A 396 5.95 16.29 -1.14
C ARG A 396 5.96 16.98 -2.50
N GLU A 397 5.09 16.55 -3.41
CA GLU A 397 4.94 17.15 -4.72
C GLU A 397 4.16 18.48 -4.66
N ASN A 398 3.22 18.60 -3.72
CA ASN A 398 2.29 19.74 -3.62
C ASN A 398 2.14 20.26 -2.17
N PRO A 399 3.22 20.68 -1.49
CA PRO A 399 3.19 20.97 -0.06
C PRO A 399 2.24 22.12 0.32
N GLN A 400 2.02 23.08 -0.59
CA GLN A 400 1.10 24.20 -0.40
C GLN A 400 -0.38 23.80 -0.35
N GLU A 401 -0.73 22.59 -0.80
CA GLU A 401 -2.12 22.12 -0.88
C GLU A 401 -2.56 21.33 0.35
N PHE A 402 -1.64 21.06 1.27
CA PHE A 402 -1.96 20.39 2.51
C PHE A 402 -1.81 21.39 3.64
N THR A 403 -2.86 21.50 4.46
CA THR A 403 -2.66 22.05 5.79
C THR A 403 -1.75 21.05 6.50
N LEU A 404 -0.48 21.43 6.72
CA LEU A 404 0.28 20.74 7.75
C LEU A 404 -0.61 20.85 8.98
N PRO A 405 -0.99 19.73 9.65
CA PRO A 405 -1.51 19.88 10.99
C PRO A 405 -0.49 20.78 11.68
N GLU A 406 -0.93 21.95 12.16
CA GLU A 406 -0.20 22.59 13.24
C GLU A 406 -0.10 21.47 14.26
N ILE A 407 1.09 20.87 14.33
CA ILE A 407 1.45 20.02 15.44
C ILE A 407 1.57 21.02 16.57
N ASP A 408 0.42 21.46 17.06
CA ASP A 408 0.26 22.04 18.37
C ASP A 408 0.61 20.85 19.27
N CYS A 409 1.90 20.77 19.53
CA CYS A 409 2.56 19.94 20.51
C CYS A 409 1.99 20.32 21.89
N ILE A 410 0.71 20.01 22.12
CA ILE A 410 0.04 20.12 23.41
C ILE A 410 0.62 18.96 24.24
N ASP A 411 1.78 19.22 24.85
CA ASP A 411 2.73 18.29 25.51
C ASP A 411 3.89 17.79 24.64
N CYS A 412 4.48 18.63 23.77
CA CYS A 412 5.94 18.52 23.61
C CYS A 412 6.56 19.47 24.62
N ASP A 413 6.61 19.04 25.88
CA ASP A 413 7.62 19.57 26.79
C ASP A 413 8.96 19.50 26.05
N GLU A 414 9.77 20.55 26.15
CA GLU A 414 11.13 20.62 25.59
C GLU A 414 12.04 19.47 26.07
N ASP A 415 11.55 18.62 26.99
CA ASP A 415 12.19 17.41 27.49
C ASP A 415 11.91 16.14 26.66
N ASP A 416 10.95 16.13 25.72
CA ASP A 416 10.67 14.99 24.82
C ASP A 416 11.34 15.12 23.43
N GLU A 417 12.06 16.21 23.17
CA GLU A 417 12.92 16.38 21.99
C GLU A 417 14.10 15.38 21.82
N PRO A 418 14.52 14.54 22.81
CA PRO A 418 15.50 13.49 22.52
C PRO A 418 14.93 12.32 21.71
N TYR A 419 13.60 12.13 21.64
CA TYR A 419 13.04 10.85 21.22
C TYR A 419 12.89 10.66 19.70
N TYR A 420 12.93 11.75 18.91
CA TYR A 420 12.85 11.70 17.44
C TYR A 420 14.19 11.78 16.71
N GLN A 421 15.31 11.87 17.44
CA GLN A 421 16.64 11.64 16.87
C GLN A 421 17.06 10.16 16.95
N GLU A 422 16.14 9.23 16.66
CA GLU A 422 16.59 7.88 16.33
C GLU A 422 17.49 7.98 15.09
N LYS A 423 18.80 7.83 15.36
CA LYS A 423 19.85 7.89 14.36
C LYS A 423 19.44 7.03 13.17
N ALA A 424 19.36 7.65 11.99
CA ALA A 424 19.04 6.97 10.74
C ALA A 424 19.78 5.62 10.66
N PRO A 425 19.08 4.51 10.37
CA PRO A 425 19.71 3.21 10.31
C PRO A 425 20.81 3.23 9.25
N ILE A 426 21.98 2.74 9.64
CA ILE A 426 23.15 2.67 8.78
C ILE A 426 22.96 1.49 7.83
N LEU A 427 22.87 1.77 6.53
CA LEU A 427 22.78 0.76 5.49
C LEU A 427 24.11 0.65 4.74
N ASP A 428 24.62 -0.57 4.60
CA ASP A 428 25.66 -0.87 3.61
C ASP A 428 25.05 -1.74 2.50
N ILE A 429 25.56 -1.59 1.28
CA ILE A 429 25.07 -2.29 0.09
C ILE A 429 26.21 -3.04 -0.58
N ILE A 430 25.95 -4.28 -0.98
CA ILE A 430 26.82 -5.08 -1.84
C ILE A 430 26.09 -5.34 -3.15
N SER A 431 26.66 -4.88 -4.25
CA SER A 431 26.21 -5.22 -5.59
C SER A 431 27.07 -6.32 -6.19
N LEU A 432 26.42 -7.35 -6.71
CA LEU A 432 27.00 -8.57 -7.25
C LEU A 432 26.84 -8.58 -8.78
N VAL A 433 27.96 -8.59 -9.49
CA VAL A 433 28.01 -8.58 -10.95
C VAL A 433 27.87 -10.01 -11.47
N ARG A 434 26.88 -10.28 -12.33
CA ARG A 434 26.67 -11.63 -12.84
C ARG A 434 27.63 -12.01 -13.95
N ASN A 435 27.73 -11.19 -15.00
CA ASN A 435 28.36 -11.62 -16.25
C ASN A 435 29.69 -10.93 -16.61
N GLY A 436 30.10 -9.89 -15.88
CA GLY A 436 31.35 -9.17 -16.15
C GLY A 436 31.39 -8.50 -17.53
N GLY A 437 30.24 -8.35 -18.19
CA GLY A 437 30.13 -7.65 -19.46
C GLY A 437 30.17 -6.13 -19.28
N ASP A 438 30.39 -5.40 -20.38
CA ASP A 438 30.35 -3.94 -20.39
C ASP A 438 29.00 -3.40 -19.88
N ASP A 439 27.90 -4.08 -20.21
CA ASP A 439 26.55 -3.74 -19.76
C ASP A 439 26.40 -3.87 -18.24
N ASP A 440 27.04 -4.86 -17.61
CA ASP A 440 26.94 -5.04 -16.16
C ASP A 440 27.69 -3.93 -15.42
N THR A 441 28.82 -3.47 -15.98
CA THR A 441 29.57 -2.33 -15.42
C THR A 441 28.74 -1.06 -15.45
N ALA A 442 28.02 -0.81 -16.55
CA ALA A 442 27.10 0.31 -16.66
C ALA A 442 25.93 0.20 -15.66
N ASN A 443 25.38 -1.00 -15.47
CA ASN A 443 24.32 -1.25 -14.49
C ASN A 443 24.76 -0.93 -13.06
N ILE A 444 25.96 -1.35 -12.65
CA ILE A 444 26.46 -1.08 -11.30
C ILE A 444 26.80 0.39 -11.11
N ASP A 445 27.38 1.05 -12.11
CA ASP A 445 27.66 2.49 -12.03
C ASP A 445 26.36 3.29 -11.91
N ALA A 446 25.31 2.89 -12.62
CA ALA A 446 23.98 3.45 -12.44
C ALA A 446 23.44 3.15 -11.03
N GLN A 447 23.47 1.89 -10.59
CA GLN A 447 23.01 1.49 -9.26
C GLN A 447 23.74 2.25 -8.14
N LYS A 448 25.06 2.42 -8.24
CA LYS A 448 25.87 3.20 -7.30
C LYS A 448 25.52 4.68 -7.32
N LYS A 449 25.22 5.25 -8.50
CA LYS A 449 24.81 6.65 -8.66
C LYS A 449 23.40 6.94 -8.16
N VAL A 450 22.51 5.95 -8.17
CA VAL A 450 21.12 6.13 -7.78
C VAL A 450 20.89 5.72 -6.31
N ILE A 451 21.38 4.53 -5.94
CA ILE A 451 21.20 3.95 -4.60
C ILE A 451 22.35 4.38 -3.69
N GLY A 452 23.59 4.24 -4.17
CA GLY A 452 24.79 4.49 -3.37
C GLY A 452 25.06 5.95 -3.02
N SER A 453 24.35 6.91 -3.62
CA SER A 453 24.44 8.33 -3.26
C SER A 453 23.44 8.77 -2.20
N ASP A 454 22.51 7.89 -1.79
CA ASP A 454 21.56 8.21 -0.73
C ASP A 454 22.30 8.34 0.62
N GLU A 455 21.94 9.34 1.41
CA GLU A 455 22.59 9.65 2.69
C GLU A 455 22.54 8.51 3.71
N PHE A 456 21.66 7.52 3.51
CA PHE A 456 21.50 6.33 4.37
C PHE A 456 22.48 5.22 4.01
N VAL A 457 23.02 5.25 2.78
CA VAL A 457 24.01 4.29 2.31
C VAL A 457 25.38 4.77 2.77
N ARG A 458 25.88 4.17 3.85
CA ARG A 458 27.22 4.47 4.37
C ARG A 458 28.30 3.98 3.41
N SER A 459 28.12 2.79 2.86
CA SER A 459 29.08 2.16 1.96
C SER A 459 28.37 1.40 0.85
N PHE A 460 28.86 1.58 -0.38
CA PHE A 460 28.43 0.79 -1.54
C PHE A 460 29.63 0.01 -2.08
N PHE A 461 29.54 -1.32 -2.01
CA PHE A 461 30.58 -2.23 -2.44
C PHE A 461 30.18 -2.91 -3.75
N ASN A 462 31.11 -2.96 -4.70
CA ASN A 462 30.94 -3.69 -5.94
C ASN A 462 31.87 -4.91 -5.91
N ILE A 463 31.31 -6.10 -6.11
CA ILE A 463 32.07 -7.33 -6.27
C ILE A 463 32.06 -7.70 -7.75
N SER A 464 33.01 -7.13 -8.51
CA SER A 464 33.19 -7.43 -9.93
C SER A 464 34.07 -8.67 -10.15
N GLN A 465 33.92 -9.32 -11.31
CA GLN A 465 34.70 -10.49 -11.73
C GLN A 465 36.22 -10.28 -11.62
N SER A 466 36.70 -9.06 -11.85
CA SER A 466 38.14 -8.75 -11.90
C SER A 466 38.87 -8.83 -10.55
N ASN A 467 38.16 -8.73 -9.43
CA ASN A 467 38.75 -8.72 -8.09
C ASN A 467 38.82 -10.12 -7.44
N THR A 468 38.24 -11.12 -8.09
CA THR A 468 38.40 -12.52 -7.70
C THR A 468 39.40 -13.14 -8.65
N ASP A 469 40.68 -13.18 -8.28
CA ASP A 469 41.75 -13.92 -8.98
C ASP A 469 41.46 -15.43 -9.01
N ASP A 470 40.35 -15.83 -9.62
CA ASP A 470 39.91 -17.21 -9.76
C ASP A 470 40.15 -17.64 -11.20
N SER A 471 41.43 -17.80 -11.51
CA SER A 471 41.90 -18.38 -12.78
C SER A 471 41.27 -19.76 -13.05
N SER A 472 40.70 -20.40 -12.02
CA SER A 472 39.97 -21.68 -12.13
C SER A 472 38.68 -21.58 -12.95
N CYS A 473 38.08 -20.38 -13.08
CA CYS A 473 36.86 -20.16 -13.85
C CYS A 473 37.07 -19.41 -15.17
N SER A 474 38.25 -18.80 -15.40
CA SER A 474 38.54 -18.03 -16.62
C SER A 474 39.00 -18.91 -17.79
N ASN A 475 39.49 -20.13 -17.52
CA ASN A 475 39.69 -21.16 -18.54
C ASN A 475 38.45 -22.06 -18.59
N THR A 476 37.39 -21.61 -19.26
CA THR A 476 36.20 -22.45 -19.55
C THR A 476 36.54 -23.73 -20.33
N ASN A 477 37.72 -23.79 -20.96
CA ASN A 477 38.28 -25.00 -21.57
C ASN A 477 38.85 -26.03 -20.56
N MET A 478 38.95 -25.73 -19.25
CA MET A 478 39.52 -26.63 -18.24
C MET A 478 38.51 -27.41 -17.41
N ILE A 479 37.25 -26.96 -17.27
CA ILE A 479 36.20 -27.87 -16.84
C ILE A 479 35.80 -28.64 -18.09
N ASP A 480 36.56 -29.69 -18.40
CA ASP A 480 36.21 -30.64 -19.46
C ASP A 480 34.73 -30.99 -19.31
N LEU A 481 33.98 -30.99 -20.42
CA LEU A 481 32.58 -31.42 -20.44
C LEU A 481 32.42 -32.77 -19.73
N SER A 482 33.43 -33.64 -19.78
CA SER A 482 33.48 -34.90 -19.04
C SER A 482 33.46 -34.72 -17.52
N HIS A 483 34.15 -33.70 -16.99
CA HIS A 483 34.21 -33.34 -15.59
C HIS A 483 32.91 -32.66 -15.14
N ALA A 484 32.36 -31.73 -15.93
CA ALA A 484 31.04 -31.15 -15.67
C ALA A 484 29.94 -32.23 -15.66
N ASN A 485 29.96 -33.14 -16.63
CA ASN A 485 29.06 -34.28 -16.67
C ASN A 485 29.27 -35.22 -15.48
N SER A 486 30.51 -35.41 -15.02
CA SER A 486 30.80 -36.16 -13.80
C SER A 486 30.17 -35.50 -12.57
N ILE A 487 30.27 -34.18 -12.41
CA ILE A 487 29.59 -33.44 -11.34
C ILE A 487 28.07 -33.63 -11.44
N VAL A 488 27.47 -33.54 -12.64
CA VAL A 488 26.03 -33.78 -12.82
C VAL A 488 25.64 -35.20 -12.45
N LEU A 489 26.38 -36.19 -12.95
CA LEU A 489 26.14 -37.60 -12.65
C LEU A 489 26.31 -37.88 -11.16
N THR A 490 27.21 -37.15 -10.51
CA THR A 490 27.45 -37.22 -9.07
C THR A 490 26.29 -36.57 -8.30
N CYS A 491 25.85 -35.38 -8.69
CA CYS A 491 24.64 -34.72 -8.18
C CYS A 491 23.39 -35.58 -8.41
N LYS A 492 23.35 -36.39 -9.48
CA LYS A 492 22.26 -37.33 -9.81
C LYS A 492 22.36 -38.67 -9.10
N SER A 493 23.50 -39.03 -8.51
CA SER A 493 23.74 -40.38 -7.99
C SER A 493 23.13 -40.56 -6.59
N ASP A 494 22.25 -41.56 -6.43
CA ASP A 494 21.71 -41.98 -5.13
C ASP A 494 22.80 -42.51 -4.16
N LYS A 495 24.02 -42.80 -4.65
CA LYS A 495 25.05 -43.51 -3.88
C LYS A 495 25.88 -42.64 -2.93
N LEU A 496 25.76 -41.32 -2.99
CA LEU A 496 26.57 -40.38 -2.18
C LEU A 496 25.84 -39.82 -0.95
N LEU A 497 24.56 -40.15 -0.81
CA LEU A 497 23.69 -39.52 0.16
C LEU A 497 23.41 -40.52 1.28
N SER A 498 23.87 -40.19 2.48
CA SER A 498 23.46 -40.93 3.68
C SER A 498 21.94 -40.77 3.87
N PRO A 499 21.24 -41.72 4.53
CA PRO A 499 19.80 -41.62 4.78
C PRO A 499 19.33 -40.30 5.44
N GLY A 500 20.24 -39.49 5.98
CA GLY A 500 19.96 -38.18 6.58
C GLY A 500 19.93 -36.97 5.63
N THR A 501 20.30 -37.09 4.35
CA THR A 501 20.38 -35.96 3.40
C THR A 501 19.13 -35.86 2.51
N TRP A 502 17.96 -35.84 3.13
CA TRP A 502 16.66 -35.77 2.44
C TRP A 502 16.49 -34.48 1.63
N LEU A 503 17.05 -33.37 2.11
CA LEU A 503 17.04 -32.06 1.44
C LEU A 503 17.73 -32.14 0.06
N MET A 504 18.83 -32.89 -0.03
CA MET A 504 19.59 -33.11 -1.26
C MET A 504 18.77 -33.83 -2.32
N ASN A 505 18.01 -34.87 -1.93
CA ASN A 505 17.22 -35.67 -2.87
C ASN A 505 16.11 -34.86 -3.56
N GLN A 506 15.58 -33.84 -2.88
CA GLN A 506 14.42 -33.08 -3.33
C GLN A 506 14.82 -31.91 -4.24
N LEU A 507 15.96 -31.29 -3.96
CA LEU A 507 16.51 -30.23 -4.82
C LEU A 507 17.15 -30.78 -6.09
N ARG A 508 17.66 -32.02 -6.05
CA ARG A 508 18.27 -32.73 -7.19
C ARG A 508 17.40 -32.80 -8.45
N ASN A 509 16.11 -33.09 -8.31
CA ASN A 509 15.26 -33.45 -9.45
C ASN A 509 14.88 -32.26 -10.35
N ARG A 510 14.97 -31.03 -9.86
CA ARG A 510 14.60 -29.84 -10.65
C ARG A 510 15.78 -29.24 -11.43
N TYR A 511 17.00 -29.23 -10.87
CA TYR A 511 18.15 -28.58 -11.53
C TYR A 511 18.77 -29.41 -12.65
N ALA A 512 18.64 -30.74 -12.57
CA ALA A 512 18.98 -31.64 -13.66
C ALA A 512 18.22 -31.37 -14.97
N GLN A 513 17.12 -30.62 -14.92
CA GLN A 513 16.28 -30.26 -16.08
C GLN A 513 16.72 -28.95 -16.77
N TYR A 514 17.47 -28.08 -16.08
CA TYR A 514 17.94 -26.79 -16.63
C TYR A 514 19.39 -26.83 -17.14
N ALA A 515 20.10 -27.93 -16.89
CA ALA A 515 21.48 -28.15 -17.29
C ALA A 515 21.59 -28.49 -18.79
N GLY A 516 21.49 -27.47 -19.65
CA GLY A 516 21.97 -27.54 -21.04
C GLY A 516 23.48 -27.29 -21.15
N ASP A 517 23.95 -26.87 -22.32
CA ASP A 517 25.38 -26.67 -22.63
C ASP A 517 26.08 -25.57 -21.76
N ASP A 518 25.31 -24.71 -21.08
CA ASP A 518 25.83 -23.61 -20.25
C ASP A 518 26.15 -24.01 -18.78
N LEU A 519 26.03 -25.29 -18.42
CA LEU A 519 26.22 -25.72 -17.04
C LEU A 519 27.59 -25.35 -16.43
N PRO A 520 28.75 -25.52 -17.09
CA PRO A 520 30.05 -25.16 -16.51
C PRO A 520 30.14 -23.67 -16.17
N ARG A 521 29.53 -22.83 -17.01
CA ARG A 521 29.45 -21.39 -16.79
C ARG A 521 28.58 -21.07 -15.57
N TRP A 522 27.39 -21.66 -15.50
CA TRP A 522 26.48 -21.47 -14.37
C TRP A 522 27.12 -21.88 -13.03
N ILE A 523 27.78 -23.03 -12.98
CA ILE A 523 28.48 -23.52 -11.80
C ILE A 523 29.56 -22.52 -11.34
N CYS A 524 30.33 -21.99 -12.29
CA CYS A 524 31.35 -20.98 -12.04
C CYS A 524 30.73 -19.69 -11.46
N GLU A 525 29.60 -19.24 -12.00
CA GLU A 525 28.88 -18.06 -11.51
C GLU A 525 28.40 -18.26 -10.06
N GLN A 526 27.84 -19.43 -9.73
CA GLN A 526 27.40 -19.72 -8.36
C GLN A 526 28.57 -19.71 -7.36
N ARG A 527 29.71 -20.32 -7.71
CA ARG A 527 30.91 -20.32 -6.84
C ARG A 527 31.45 -18.92 -6.65
N ARG A 528 31.56 -18.15 -7.72
CA ARG A 528 32.03 -16.76 -7.69
C ARG A 528 31.17 -15.92 -6.76
N LEU A 529 29.86 -16.11 -6.80
CA LEU A 529 28.93 -15.38 -5.95
C LEU A 529 29.14 -15.66 -4.45
N ILE A 530 29.20 -16.94 -4.06
CA ILE A 530 29.42 -17.33 -2.67
C ILE A 530 30.81 -16.91 -2.19
N LYS A 531 31.83 -17.09 -3.04
CA LYS A 531 33.20 -16.65 -2.78
C LYS A 531 33.27 -15.14 -2.60
N GLY A 532 32.60 -14.39 -3.46
CA GLY A 532 32.50 -12.94 -3.40
C GLY A 532 31.87 -12.47 -2.09
N VAL A 533 30.66 -12.96 -1.78
CA VAL A 533 29.92 -12.61 -0.56
C VAL A 533 30.72 -13.01 0.69
N SER A 534 31.27 -14.24 0.74
CA SER A 534 32.02 -14.70 1.90
C SER A 534 33.34 -13.95 2.09
N ARG A 535 34.14 -13.74 1.03
CA ARG A 535 35.36 -12.91 1.11
C ARG A 535 35.05 -11.49 1.53
N PHE A 536 33.98 -10.91 0.99
CA PHE A 536 33.54 -9.60 1.44
C PHE A 536 33.24 -9.63 2.94
N LEU A 537 32.41 -10.55 3.41
CA LEU A 537 32.07 -10.63 4.83
C LEU A 537 33.31 -10.88 5.72
N LEU A 538 34.32 -11.61 5.23
CA LEU A 538 35.61 -11.77 5.92
C LEU A 538 36.47 -10.50 5.94
N GLN A 539 36.57 -9.78 4.83
CA GLN A 539 37.25 -8.48 4.78
C GLN A 539 36.51 -7.46 5.66
N TYR A 540 35.18 -7.51 5.62
CA TYR A 540 34.29 -6.71 6.41
C TYR A 540 34.49 -6.97 7.90
N LYS A 541 34.59 -8.25 8.33
CA LYS A 541 34.99 -8.68 9.68
C LYS A 541 36.31 -8.04 10.14
N GLN A 542 37.29 -7.92 9.24
CA GLN A 542 38.56 -7.26 9.54
C GLN A 542 38.39 -5.74 9.69
N HIS A 543 37.55 -5.11 8.84
CA HIS A 543 37.26 -3.68 8.88
C HIS A 543 36.44 -3.27 10.12
N ILE A 544 35.52 -4.13 10.57
CA ILE A 544 34.66 -3.92 11.76
C ILE A 544 35.46 -3.82 13.06
N ARG A 545 36.67 -4.39 13.14
CA ARG A 545 37.53 -4.18 14.31
C ARG A 545 37.80 -2.70 14.61
N THR A 546 37.57 -1.81 13.63
CA THR A 546 37.71 -0.36 13.76
C THR A 546 36.40 0.42 13.62
N LYS A 547 35.29 -0.20 13.18
CA LYS A 547 34.01 0.46 12.88
C LYS A 547 32.82 -0.41 13.31
N LYS A 548 31.74 0.21 13.82
CA LYS A 548 30.50 -0.52 14.16
C LYS A 548 29.86 -1.16 12.91
N LEU A 549 29.28 -2.36 13.08
CA LEU A 549 28.44 -3.03 12.08
C LEU A 549 27.30 -2.09 11.60
N PRO A 550 26.86 -2.19 10.34
CA PRO A 550 25.71 -1.44 9.88
C PRO A 550 24.47 -1.99 10.60
N ASP A 551 23.38 -1.23 10.59
CA ASP A 551 22.11 -1.74 11.09
C ASP A 551 21.52 -2.74 10.08
N TYR A 552 21.82 -2.53 8.79
CA TYR A 552 21.41 -3.40 7.69
C TYR A 552 22.49 -3.54 6.61
N LEU A 553 22.60 -4.73 6.04
CA LEU A 553 23.40 -5.05 4.85
C LEU A 553 22.47 -5.56 3.76
N LEU A 554 22.45 -4.90 2.61
CA LEU A 554 21.64 -5.28 1.46
C LEU A 554 22.52 -5.90 0.38
N LEU A 555 22.24 -7.16 0.04
CA LEU A 555 22.89 -7.91 -1.04
C LEU A 555 22.03 -7.78 -2.30
N LEU A 556 22.57 -7.21 -3.37
CA LEU A 556 21.88 -6.93 -4.63
C LEU A 556 22.59 -7.62 -5.80
N THR A 557 21.87 -7.89 -6.88
CA THR A 557 22.49 -8.10 -8.18
C THR A 557 22.62 -6.77 -8.92
N ASP A 558 23.44 -6.76 -9.97
CA ASP A 558 23.59 -5.64 -10.91
C ASP A 558 22.28 -5.23 -11.62
N THR A 559 21.30 -6.12 -11.71
CA THR A 559 19.98 -5.84 -12.36
C THR A 559 18.88 -5.47 -11.37
N THR A 560 19.21 -5.31 -10.10
CA THR A 560 18.27 -4.95 -9.04
C THR A 560 18.26 -3.45 -8.76
N TYR A 561 17.08 -2.88 -8.51
CA TYR A 561 16.93 -1.51 -8.03
C TYR A 561 16.06 -1.46 -6.77
N PHE A 562 16.45 -0.58 -5.85
CA PHE A 562 15.69 -0.27 -4.65
C PHE A 562 15.49 1.24 -4.57
N ASN A 563 14.24 1.64 -4.38
CA ASN A 563 13.93 3.01 -4.00
C ASN A 563 14.27 3.19 -2.51
N VAL A 564 15.46 3.70 -2.21
CA VAL A 564 16.00 3.80 -0.84
C VAL A 564 15.06 4.59 0.09
N LYS A 565 14.33 5.58 -0.44
CA LYS A 565 13.37 6.37 0.35
C LYS A 565 12.15 5.53 0.77
N VAL A 566 11.57 4.78 -0.16
CA VAL A 566 10.45 3.88 0.15
C VAL A 566 10.91 2.76 1.07
N PHE A 567 12.09 2.20 0.80
CA PHE A 567 12.71 1.16 1.62
C PHE A 567 12.96 1.63 3.06
N ARG A 568 13.43 2.87 3.25
CA ARG A 568 13.61 3.50 4.56
C ARG A 568 12.30 3.56 5.34
N GLU A 569 11.23 3.99 4.70
CA GLU A 569 9.91 4.05 5.34
C GLU A 569 9.36 2.66 5.64
N MET A 570 9.62 1.68 4.76
CA MET A 570 9.32 0.27 5.03
C MET A 570 10.06 -0.23 6.28
N LEU A 571 11.37 0.04 6.42
CA LEU A 571 12.15 -0.35 7.60
C LEU A 571 11.61 0.31 8.88
N ARG A 572 11.23 1.59 8.82
CA ARG A 572 10.56 2.28 9.94
C ARG A 572 9.24 1.62 10.29
N ASN A 573 8.43 1.27 9.29
CA ASN A 573 7.16 0.62 9.50
C ASN A 573 7.31 -0.80 10.07
N ILE A 574 8.35 -1.54 9.67
CA ILE A 574 8.68 -2.84 10.29
C ILE A 574 9.04 -2.63 11.77
N ALA A 575 9.91 -1.67 12.08
CA ALA A 575 10.30 -1.37 13.45
C ALA A 575 9.08 -0.98 14.33
N ASN A 576 8.19 -0.14 13.78
CA ASN A 576 6.98 0.32 14.45
C ASN A 576 5.89 -0.77 14.57
N GLY A 577 5.68 -1.55 13.51
CA GLY A 577 4.67 -2.61 13.44
C GLY A 577 4.96 -3.75 14.41
N VAL A 578 6.23 -4.17 14.52
CA VAL A 578 6.60 -5.20 15.50
C VAL A 578 6.45 -4.65 16.93
N LYS A 579 6.84 -3.39 17.20
CA LYS A 579 6.63 -2.75 18.52
C LYS A 579 5.16 -2.80 18.96
N SER A 580 4.23 -2.53 18.05
CA SER A 580 2.79 -2.50 18.35
C SER A 580 2.19 -3.87 18.71
N SER A 581 2.77 -4.96 18.19
CA SER A 581 2.13 -6.29 18.22
C SER A 581 2.72 -7.26 19.21
N THR A 582 4.02 -7.17 19.50
CA THR A 582 4.67 -8.05 20.49
C THR A 582 4.65 -7.46 21.90
N GLY A 583 4.21 -6.19 22.06
CA GLY A 583 4.33 -5.44 23.33
C GLY A 583 5.77 -5.30 23.82
N LYS A 584 6.74 -5.65 22.96
CA LYS A 584 8.17 -5.65 23.18
C LYS A 584 8.79 -5.01 21.95
N HIS A 585 9.80 -4.17 22.16
CA HIS A 585 10.61 -3.65 21.07
C HIS A 585 11.16 -4.83 20.26
N TYR A 586 10.92 -4.82 18.95
CA TYR A 586 11.78 -5.58 18.05
C TYR A 586 13.17 -5.04 18.25
N HIS A 587 14.02 -5.83 18.89
CA HIS A 587 15.37 -5.39 19.13
C HIS A 587 16.11 -5.57 17.79
N PRO A 588 16.90 -4.59 17.31
CA PRO A 588 17.80 -4.78 16.15
C PRO A 588 18.79 -5.96 16.29
N LEU A 589 18.77 -6.64 17.44
CA LEU A 589 19.55 -7.81 17.80
C LEU A 589 18.80 -9.14 17.59
N ASP A 590 17.54 -9.13 17.15
CA ASP A 590 16.87 -10.36 16.71
C ASP A 590 17.22 -10.62 15.23
N PRO A 591 17.84 -11.75 14.85
CA PRO A 591 18.26 -12.02 13.48
C PRO A 591 17.11 -11.90 12.48
N LEU A 592 17.32 -11.15 11.40
CA LEU A 592 16.37 -10.98 10.30
C LEU A 592 17.08 -11.01 8.96
N ALA A 593 16.59 -11.92 8.12
CA ALA A 593 16.89 -11.99 6.70
C ALA A 593 15.59 -11.85 5.91
N VAL A 594 15.48 -10.80 5.09
CA VAL A 594 14.32 -10.57 4.20
C VAL A 594 14.81 -10.59 2.76
N GLY A 595 14.29 -11.52 1.95
CA GLY A 595 14.43 -11.44 0.49
C GLY A 595 13.27 -10.64 -0.11
N GLY A 596 13.52 -9.94 -1.21
CA GLY A 596 12.45 -9.25 -1.94
C GLY A 596 11.36 -10.21 -2.41
N CYS A 597 11.77 -11.33 -3.03
CA CYS A 597 10.88 -12.45 -3.31
C CYS A 597 11.35 -13.72 -2.67
N MET A 598 10.42 -14.41 -2.02
CA MET A 598 10.63 -15.77 -1.57
C MET A 598 10.12 -16.72 -2.65
N ARG A 599 10.99 -17.59 -3.15
CA ARG A 599 10.53 -18.73 -3.94
C ARG A 599 10.18 -19.85 -2.97
N GLU A 600 8.93 -20.29 -3.00
CA GLU A 600 8.47 -21.44 -2.22
C GLU A 600 8.75 -22.73 -2.97
N TYR A 601 9.43 -23.65 -2.30
CA TYR A 601 9.82 -24.94 -2.83
C TYR A 601 9.12 -26.02 -2.00
N GLY A 602 8.04 -26.54 -2.55
CA GLY A 602 7.37 -27.73 -2.02
C GLY A 602 8.30 -28.93 -2.13
N ILE A 603 8.64 -29.50 -0.99
CA ILE A 603 9.38 -30.76 -0.84
C ILE A 603 8.41 -31.94 -0.71
N SER A 604 7.30 -31.74 0.00
CA SER A 604 6.15 -32.63 0.04
C SER A 604 4.86 -31.79 0.15
N GLU A 605 3.68 -32.43 0.17
CA GLU A 605 2.41 -31.74 0.42
C GLU A 605 2.37 -31.03 1.79
N GLU A 606 3.24 -31.45 2.72
CA GLU A 606 3.27 -30.94 4.11
C GLU A 606 4.51 -30.09 4.43
N VAL A 607 5.51 -30.05 3.54
CA VAL A 607 6.79 -29.37 3.79
C VAL A 607 7.18 -28.49 2.61
N SER A 608 7.29 -27.19 2.85
CA SER A 608 7.83 -26.23 1.89
C SER A 608 8.96 -25.39 2.49
N PHE A 609 9.96 -25.09 1.67
CA PHE A 609 11.05 -24.19 2.01
C PHE A 609 10.90 -22.89 1.26
N ARG A 610 11.02 -21.77 1.96
CA ARG A 610 11.03 -20.45 1.35
C ARG A 610 12.44 -19.94 1.27
N VAL A 611 12.90 -19.66 0.06
CA VAL A 611 14.26 -19.18 -0.20
C VAL A 611 14.19 -17.79 -0.79
N PRO A 612 14.90 -16.82 -0.20
CA PRO A 612 15.02 -15.50 -0.80
C PRO A 612 15.72 -15.63 -2.14
N ASN A 613 15.05 -15.20 -3.21
CA ASN A 613 15.65 -15.14 -4.53
C ASN A 613 16.61 -13.95 -4.56
N LEU A 614 17.89 -14.21 -4.81
CA LEU A 614 18.93 -13.19 -4.83
C LEU A 614 18.69 -12.12 -5.91
N ASP A 615 18.00 -12.47 -6.99
CA ASP A 615 17.54 -11.50 -8.02
C ASP A 615 16.61 -10.43 -7.47
N PHE A 616 16.11 -10.65 -6.25
CA PHE A 616 15.21 -9.76 -5.53
C PHE A 616 15.89 -9.07 -4.34
N GLY A 617 17.21 -9.23 -4.22
CA GLY A 617 18.00 -8.76 -3.11
C GLY A 617 17.76 -9.50 -1.79
N ILE A 618 18.75 -9.47 -0.90
CA ILE A 618 18.68 -10.04 0.45
C ILE A 618 19.10 -8.97 1.45
N LEU A 619 18.19 -8.60 2.33
CA LEU A 619 18.46 -7.72 3.47
C LEU A 619 18.85 -8.56 4.68
N LEU A 620 20.00 -8.27 5.27
CA LEU A 620 20.47 -8.84 6.54
C LEU A 620 20.55 -7.73 7.58
N ASN A 621 19.95 -7.91 8.76
CA ASN A 621 20.13 -6.95 9.84
C ASN A 621 21.43 -7.20 10.62
N ARG A 622 21.76 -6.30 11.55
CA ARG A 622 22.97 -6.39 12.38
C ARG A 622 23.13 -7.74 13.07
N ALA A 623 22.09 -8.25 13.74
CA ALA A 623 22.19 -9.51 14.47
C ALA A 623 22.51 -10.70 13.55
N THR A 624 21.87 -10.78 12.38
CA THR A 624 22.20 -11.80 11.38
C THR A 624 23.66 -11.70 10.96
N LEU A 625 24.21 -10.50 10.80
CA LEU A 625 25.64 -10.32 10.51
C LEU A 625 26.53 -10.77 11.67
N GLU A 626 26.15 -10.48 12.91
CA GLU A 626 26.90 -10.91 14.11
C GLU A 626 26.94 -12.44 14.21
N ASP A 627 25.82 -13.12 13.95
CA ASP A 627 25.76 -14.58 13.96
C ASP A 627 26.61 -15.21 12.85
N LEU A 628 26.53 -14.68 11.62
CA LEU A 628 27.36 -15.13 10.50
C LEU A 628 28.87 -14.97 10.75
N LEU A 629 29.24 -14.02 11.62
CA LEU A 629 30.61 -13.71 11.98
C LEU A 629 31.05 -14.32 13.32
N THR A 630 30.15 -15.04 14.01
CA THR A 630 30.44 -15.69 15.28
C THR A 630 31.14 -17.01 15.06
N ARG A 631 32.20 -17.28 15.85
CA ARG A 631 32.96 -18.52 15.76
C ARG A 631 32.16 -19.68 16.33
N ILE A 632 32.16 -20.79 15.62
CA ILE A 632 31.51 -22.02 16.05
C ILE A 632 32.57 -22.90 16.72
N HIS A 633 32.32 -23.26 17.97
CA HIS A 633 33.15 -24.20 18.71
C HIS A 633 32.36 -25.48 18.97
N CYS A 634 32.85 -26.59 18.44
CA CYS A 634 32.25 -27.91 18.54
C CYS A 634 33.24 -28.87 19.21
N ASN A 635 33.51 -28.65 20.50
CA ASN A 635 34.24 -29.64 21.28
C ASN A 635 33.33 -30.86 21.58
N LYS A 636 33.92 -32.04 21.87
CA LYS A 636 33.19 -33.30 22.09
C LYS A 636 32.14 -33.25 23.22
N ILE A 637 32.21 -32.29 24.12
CA ILE A 637 31.32 -32.16 25.30
C ILE A 637 30.19 -31.13 25.04
N GLU A 638 30.45 -30.13 24.19
CA GLU A 638 29.53 -29.02 23.87
C GLU A 638 28.68 -29.24 22.63
N THR A 639 28.95 -30.28 21.83
CA THR A 639 28.14 -30.66 20.66
C THR A 639 26.65 -30.84 20.96
N ARG A 640 26.27 -31.13 22.22
CA ARG A 640 24.86 -31.21 22.65
C ARG A 640 24.24 -29.89 23.10
N LYS A 641 25.04 -28.84 23.33
CA LYS A 641 24.57 -27.54 23.86
C LYS A 641 24.52 -26.45 22.79
N ASN A 642 25.43 -26.50 21.81
CA ASN A 642 25.41 -25.54 20.70
C ASN A 642 24.60 -26.12 19.52
N PRO A 643 23.44 -25.54 19.18
CA PRO A 643 22.62 -26.04 18.08
C PRO A 643 23.34 -26.04 16.72
N LEU A 644 24.29 -25.13 16.51
CA LEU A 644 25.09 -25.06 15.28
C LEU A 644 25.97 -26.31 15.10
N CYS A 645 26.42 -26.91 16.20
CA CYS A 645 27.19 -28.15 16.14
C CYS A 645 26.32 -29.35 15.75
N SER A 646 25.01 -29.33 16.08
CA SER A 646 24.06 -30.33 15.59
C SER A 646 23.93 -30.21 14.08
N ILE A 647 23.73 -28.99 13.56
CA ILE A 647 23.61 -28.70 12.13
C ILE A 647 24.84 -29.21 11.37
N ILE A 648 26.04 -28.88 11.84
CA ILE A 648 27.29 -29.36 11.23
C ILE A 648 27.40 -30.89 11.33
N SER A 649 27.03 -31.50 12.46
CA SER A 649 27.13 -32.95 12.65
C SER A 649 26.15 -33.74 11.79
N GLU A 650 24.97 -33.17 11.55
CA GLU A 650 23.89 -33.68 10.70
C GLU A 650 24.04 -33.22 9.24
N SER A 651 25.13 -32.51 8.94
CA SER A 651 25.54 -31.93 7.66
C SER A 651 24.67 -32.34 6.49
N GLN A 652 23.85 -31.41 6.01
CA GLN A 652 22.97 -31.65 4.87
C GLN A 652 23.68 -31.43 3.53
N ILE A 653 24.75 -30.63 3.53
CA ILE A 653 25.44 -30.19 2.30
C ILE A 653 26.94 -30.50 2.28
N GLY A 654 27.44 -31.29 3.24
CA GLY A 654 28.86 -31.67 3.36
C GLY A 654 29.70 -30.78 4.28
N GLU A 655 29.07 -29.98 5.14
CA GLU A 655 29.77 -29.00 5.99
C GLU A 655 30.73 -29.65 6.97
N ARG A 656 30.37 -30.85 7.42
CA ARG A 656 31.15 -31.62 8.39
C ARG A 656 32.59 -31.86 7.93
N ASP A 657 32.77 -32.08 6.64
CA ASP A 657 34.06 -32.45 6.07
C ASP A 657 34.98 -31.23 5.86
N VAL A 658 34.39 -30.04 5.79
CA VAL A 658 35.08 -28.76 5.58
C VAL A 658 35.27 -28.00 6.90
N PHE A 659 34.38 -28.22 7.87
CA PHE A 659 34.36 -27.51 9.14
C PHE A 659 35.60 -27.80 9.99
N LYS A 660 36.20 -26.73 10.49
CA LYS A 660 37.25 -26.77 11.51
C LYS A 660 36.78 -25.97 12.72
N ASP A 661 37.09 -26.47 13.92
CA ASP A 661 36.74 -25.78 15.16
C ASP A 661 37.24 -24.32 15.13
N GLY A 662 36.36 -23.40 15.51
CA GLY A 662 36.61 -21.96 15.48
C GLY A 662 36.32 -21.27 14.15
N MET A 663 35.87 -21.98 13.11
CA MET A 663 35.32 -21.35 11.90
C MET A 663 34.01 -20.63 12.20
N THR A 664 33.77 -19.48 11.56
CA THR A 664 32.44 -18.86 11.49
C THR A 664 31.63 -19.44 10.33
N PRO A 665 30.30 -19.22 10.28
CA PRO A 665 29.49 -19.56 9.11
C PRO A 665 30.07 -18.99 7.80
N VAL A 666 30.59 -17.76 7.85
CA VAL A 666 31.26 -17.13 6.71
C VAL A 666 32.59 -17.82 6.35
N ASP A 667 33.39 -18.28 7.32
CA ASP A 667 34.61 -19.06 7.06
C ASP A 667 34.27 -20.40 6.37
N LEU A 668 33.15 -21.02 6.79
CA LEU A 668 32.64 -22.25 6.21
C LEU A 668 32.14 -22.02 4.77
N MET A 669 31.33 -20.98 4.52
CA MET A 669 30.93 -20.54 3.18
C MET A 669 32.12 -20.32 2.25
N ASN A 670 33.15 -19.61 2.72
CA ASN A 670 34.34 -19.36 1.93
C ASN A 670 35.10 -20.66 1.66
N SER A 671 35.24 -21.53 2.65
CA SER A 671 35.92 -22.83 2.49
C SER A 671 35.23 -23.71 1.44
N PHE A 672 33.89 -23.73 1.43
CA PHE A 672 33.11 -24.36 0.35
C PHE A 672 33.40 -23.76 -1.01
N ALA A 673 33.45 -22.43 -1.10
CA ALA A 673 33.67 -21.76 -2.38
C ALA A 673 35.11 -21.94 -2.90
N THR A 674 36.10 -22.06 -2.00
CA THR A 674 37.53 -22.14 -2.32
C THR A 674 38.13 -23.54 -2.36
N ALA A 675 37.37 -24.59 -2.01
CA ALA A 675 37.88 -25.97 -2.07
C ALA A 675 38.41 -26.28 -3.48
N ASP A 676 39.67 -26.75 -3.54
CA ASP A 676 40.38 -27.02 -4.79
C ASP A 676 39.71 -28.18 -5.53
N ALA A 677 39.36 -27.94 -6.80
CA ALA A 677 38.70 -28.89 -7.67
C ALA A 677 39.51 -30.17 -7.90
N HIS A 678 40.83 -30.08 -7.77
CA HIS A 678 41.74 -31.15 -8.20
C HIS A 678 42.14 -32.14 -7.10
N GLN A 679 42.02 -31.81 -5.81
CA GLN A 679 42.54 -32.67 -4.73
C GLN A 679 41.47 -33.39 -3.88
N ASP A 680 40.24 -32.88 -3.78
CA ASP A 680 39.21 -33.42 -2.87
C ASP A 680 37.83 -33.65 -3.53
N PHE A 681 37.81 -34.31 -4.69
CA PHE A 681 36.61 -34.53 -5.53
C PHE A 681 35.38 -35.12 -4.79
N LYS A 682 35.59 -35.91 -3.72
CA LYS A 682 34.51 -36.47 -2.89
C LYS A 682 33.82 -35.46 -1.98
N ASN A 683 34.55 -34.48 -1.45
CA ASN A 683 33.98 -33.42 -0.61
C ASN A 683 33.43 -32.27 -1.48
N TRP A 684 33.88 -32.22 -2.73
CA TRP A 684 33.55 -31.19 -3.72
C TRP A 684 32.11 -31.27 -4.27
N THR A 685 31.51 -32.46 -4.26
CA THR A 685 30.35 -32.76 -5.10
C THR A 685 28.98 -32.50 -4.47
N VAL A 686 28.90 -32.27 -3.16
CA VAL A 686 27.60 -32.06 -2.48
C VAL A 686 27.19 -30.58 -2.44
N GLY A 687 28.14 -29.67 -2.17
CA GLY A 687 27.85 -28.23 -2.08
C GLY A 687 27.56 -27.55 -3.44
N MET A 688 28.06 -28.11 -4.55
CA MET A 688 27.92 -27.53 -5.90
C MET A 688 26.59 -27.87 -6.59
N CYS A 689 25.78 -28.75 -6.02
CA CYS A 689 24.46 -29.06 -6.57
C CYS A 689 23.42 -27.96 -6.24
N PHE A 690 23.81 -26.91 -5.51
CA PHE A 690 22.95 -25.80 -5.13
C PHE A 690 23.23 -24.55 -5.96
N GLU A 691 22.16 -23.86 -6.31
CA GLU A 691 22.24 -22.46 -6.71
C GLU A 691 22.82 -21.64 -5.53
N ALA A 692 23.65 -20.64 -5.81
CA ALA A 692 24.27 -19.81 -4.79
C ALA A 692 23.24 -19.06 -3.95
N GLY A 693 22.10 -18.68 -4.52
CA GLY A 693 20.98 -18.13 -3.76
C GLY A 693 20.50 -19.10 -2.67
N TRP A 694 20.40 -20.38 -3.00
CA TRP A 694 20.06 -21.44 -2.05
C TRP A 694 21.13 -21.65 -0.99
N LEU A 695 22.38 -21.75 -1.41
CA LEU A 695 23.47 -22.01 -0.48
C LEU A 695 23.66 -20.83 0.49
N LEU A 696 23.54 -19.60 -0.02
CA LEU A 696 23.54 -18.39 0.81
C LEU A 696 22.36 -18.37 1.77
N ALA A 697 21.14 -18.65 1.29
CA ALA A 697 19.95 -18.73 2.14
C ALA A 697 20.06 -19.83 3.19
N TYR A 698 20.63 -20.98 2.84
CA TYR A 698 20.89 -22.07 3.76
C TYR A 698 21.83 -21.61 4.89
N PHE A 699 22.97 -21.01 4.56
CA PHE A 699 23.88 -20.49 5.57
C PHE A 699 23.24 -19.42 6.44
N ILE A 700 22.46 -18.50 5.85
CA ILE A 700 21.75 -17.46 6.61
C ILE A 700 20.71 -18.09 7.54
N GLN A 701 19.81 -18.93 7.04
CA GLN A 701 18.69 -19.48 7.83
C GLN A 701 19.15 -20.43 8.93
N PHE A 702 20.07 -21.34 8.61
CA PHE A 702 20.49 -22.38 9.55
C PHE A 702 21.50 -21.87 10.58
N TYR A 703 22.37 -20.91 10.23
CA TYR A 703 23.42 -20.45 11.14
C TYR A 703 23.11 -19.15 11.90
N THR A 704 22.09 -18.39 11.50
CA THR A 704 21.69 -17.17 12.24
C THR A 704 20.51 -17.38 13.17
N GLY A 705 20.10 -18.63 13.39
CA GLY A 705 19.09 -18.94 14.39
C GLY A 705 17.75 -18.20 14.21
N THR A 706 17.44 -17.71 12.99
CA THR A 706 16.09 -17.24 12.65
C THR A 706 15.15 -18.38 13.03
N ARG A 707 14.40 -18.24 14.13
CA ARG A 707 13.82 -19.33 14.96
C ARG A 707 13.04 -20.43 14.19
N ALA A 708 13.73 -21.23 13.41
CA ALA A 708 13.40 -22.61 13.11
C ALA A 708 13.99 -23.39 14.28
N THR A 709 13.13 -23.61 15.26
CA THR A 709 13.41 -24.17 16.58
C THR A 709 14.36 -25.37 16.51
N THR A 710 15.52 -25.23 17.13
CA THR A 710 16.40 -26.34 17.48
C THR A 710 15.75 -27.16 18.60
N THR A 711 15.87 -28.49 18.48
CA THR A 711 15.32 -29.59 19.30
C THR A 711 13.86 -29.96 19.05
N ILE A 712 13.61 -30.73 17.98
CA ILE A 712 12.52 -31.73 17.79
C ILE A 712 12.82 -32.45 16.45
N PRO A 713 12.62 -33.78 16.34
CA PRO A 713 12.95 -34.55 15.13
C PRO A 713 12.31 -33.98 13.84
N PRO A 714 12.93 -34.20 12.66
CA PRO A 714 12.60 -33.52 11.39
C PRO A 714 11.15 -33.65 10.93
N GLU A 715 10.39 -34.59 11.49
CA GLU A 715 9.01 -34.90 11.12
C GLU A 715 7.97 -34.01 11.83
N SER A 716 8.36 -33.15 12.79
CA SER A 716 7.36 -32.40 13.60
C SER A 716 7.64 -30.91 13.85
N SER A 717 8.74 -30.33 13.33
CA SER A 717 9.09 -28.91 13.56
C SER A 717 8.99 -28.00 12.32
N LEU A 718 8.69 -28.53 11.14
CA LEU A 718 8.61 -27.73 9.91
C LEU A 718 7.24 -27.09 9.65
N ALA A 719 6.27 -27.25 10.55
CA ALA A 719 4.90 -26.75 10.37
C ALA A 719 4.56 -25.43 11.07
N ARG A 720 5.48 -24.77 11.81
CA ARG A 720 5.19 -23.45 12.42
C ARG A 720 6.42 -22.55 12.46
N VAL A 721 6.65 -21.83 11.37
CA VAL A 721 7.26 -20.50 11.49
C VAL A 721 6.36 -19.71 12.45
N ASN A 722 6.96 -19.03 13.43
CA ASN A 722 6.24 -18.21 14.41
C ASN A 722 5.20 -17.32 13.68
N SER A 723 3.91 -17.63 13.84
CA SER A 723 2.82 -17.08 13.03
C SER A 723 2.76 -15.56 13.02
N SER A 724 3.33 -14.93 14.06
CA SER A 724 3.47 -13.49 14.16
C SER A 724 4.41 -12.89 13.12
N LEU A 725 5.61 -13.43 12.90
CA LEU A 725 6.58 -12.84 11.95
C LEU A 725 6.17 -13.11 10.50
N HIS A 726 5.56 -14.27 10.25
CA HIS A 726 5.08 -14.69 8.94
C HIS A 726 3.92 -13.78 8.44
N ALA A 727 2.97 -13.45 9.32
CA ALA A 727 1.88 -12.52 9.02
C ALA A 727 2.36 -11.09 8.65
N TYR A 728 3.57 -10.68 9.07
CA TYR A 728 4.14 -9.37 8.72
C TYR A 728 4.96 -9.37 7.43
N LEU A 729 5.65 -10.47 7.15
CA LEU A 729 6.48 -10.56 5.94
C LEU A 729 5.66 -10.90 4.70
N GLU A 730 4.49 -11.53 4.83
CA GLU A 730 3.63 -11.88 3.68
C GLU A 730 3.12 -10.65 2.89
N PRO A 731 2.59 -9.58 3.50
CA PRO A 731 2.24 -8.36 2.76
C PRO A 731 3.44 -7.71 2.08
N ILE A 732 4.59 -7.69 2.76
CA ILE A 732 5.84 -7.12 2.22
C ILE A 732 6.33 -7.95 1.04
N GLN A 733 6.29 -9.28 1.13
CA GLN A 733 6.67 -10.20 0.05
C GLN A 733 5.76 -10.05 -1.16
N ASN A 734 4.44 -9.92 -0.94
CA ASN A 734 3.49 -9.72 -2.03
C ASN A 734 3.77 -8.39 -2.77
N VAL A 735 4.06 -7.31 -2.05
CA VAL A 735 4.43 -6.02 -2.65
C VAL A 735 5.76 -6.11 -3.40
N LEU A 736 6.78 -6.72 -2.79
CA LEU A 736 8.11 -6.81 -3.40
C LEU A 736 8.15 -7.77 -4.62
N CYS A 737 7.21 -8.70 -4.74
CA CYS A 737 7.10 -9.61 -5.88
C CYS A 737 6.23 -9.16 -7.04
N GLN A 738 5.47 -8.08 -6.88
CA GLN A 738 4.62 -7.55 -7.94
C GLN A 738 5.43 -6.87 -9.07
N TYR A 739 6.62 -6.35 -8.78
CA TYR A 739 7.36 -5.46 -9.69
C TYR A 739 8.58 -6.15 -10.32
N SER A 740 8.36 -7.02 -11.31
CA SER A 740 9.43 -7.66 -12.08
C SER A 740 9.33 -7.37 -13.59
N GLY A 741 10.47 -7.13 -14.24
CA GLY A 741 10.52 -6.95 -15.69
C GLY A 741 9.80 -5.69 -16.20
N ARG A 742 8.70 -5.85 -16.95
CA ARG A 742 8.02 -4.74 -17.65
C ARG A 742 7.13 -3.88 -16.75
N ASP A 743 6.76 -4.39 -15.58
CA ASP A 743 5.83 -3.74 -14.65
C ASP A 743 6.55 -2.83 -13.63
N CYS A 744 7.86 -2.63 -13.82
CA CYS A 744 8.66 -1.77 -12.97
C CYS A 744 8.44 -0.29 -13.25
N ASN A 745 7.89 0.43 -12.26
CA ASN A 745 7.73 1.88 -12.29
C ASN A 745 8.60 2.57 -11.21
N ILE A 746 8.66 3.90 -11.26
CA ILE A 746 9.52 4.71 -10.39
C ILE A 746 9.13 4.67 -8.91
N ASP A 747 7.85 4.43 -8.64
CA ASP A 747 7.27 4.45 -7.30
C ASP A 747 7.35 3.08 -6.61
N ALA A 748 7.69 2.03 -7.35
CA ALA A 748 7.88 0.71 -6.80
C ALA A 748 9.01 0.75 -5.74
N PRO A 749 8.81 0.14 -4.56
CA PRO A 749 9.87 0.03 -3.54
C PRO A 749 11.09 -0.72 -4.06
N TYR A 750 10.86 -1.59 -5.05
CA TYR A 750 11.77 -2.60 -5.54
C TYR A 750 11.53 -2.87 -7.03
N CYS A 751 12.61 -3.14 -7.76
CA CYS A 751 12.56 -3.58 -9.14
C CYS A 751 13.66 -4.59 -9.48
N SER A 752 13.30 -5.74 -10.07
CA SER A 752 14.27 -6.71 -10.62
C SER A 752 14.32 -6.67 -12.14
N GLY A 753 15.49 -6.97 -12.70
CA GLY A 753 15.68 -7.14 -14.15
C GLY A 753 15.70 -5.83 -14.93
N ILE A 754 16.14 -4.74 -14.33
CA ILE A 754 16.18 -3.42 -14.99
C ILE A 754 17.59 -3.05 -15.46
N SER A 755 17.66 -2.29 -16.56
CA SER A 755 18.89 -1.79 -17.16
C SER A 755 19.40 -0.49 -16.54
N ALA A 756 20.66 -0.15 -16.78
CA ALA A 756 21.31 1.10 -16.39
C ALA A 756 20.54 2.34 -16.86
N ASP A 757 19.98 2.28 -18.07
CA ASP A 757 19.20 3.37 -18.66
C ASP A 757 17.87 3.57 -17.92
N GLN A 758 17.20 2.48 -17.54
CA GLN A 758 15.99 2.52 -16.72
C GLN A 758 16.28 3.08 -15.33
N MET A 759 17.36 2.62 -14.67
CA MET A 759 17.82 3.18 -13.38
C MET A 759 18.11 4.68 -13.49
N SER A 760 18.77 5.10 -14.57
CA SER A 760 19.12 6.51 -14.78
C SER A 760 17.90 7.38 -15.10
N ALA A 761 16.87 6.81 -15.74
CA ALA A 761 15.58 7.48 -15.93
C ALA A 761 14.87 7.71 -14.59
N TYR A 762 14.88 6.72 -13.69
CA TYR A 762 14.29 6.83 -12.35
C TYR A 762 14.95 7.88 -11.45
N ARG A 763 16.20 8.28 -11.72
CA ARG A 763 16.87 9.35 -10.96
C ARG A 763 16.46 10.75 -11.39
N ARG A 764 16.07 10.91 -12.67
CA ARG A 764 15.78 12.23 -13.26
C ARG A 764 14.37 12.72 -12.93
N ASN A 765 13.48 11.77 -12.72
CA ASN A 765 12.13 11.95 -12.19
C ASN A 765 12.22 11.88 -10.67
#